data_AF-A0A553NCG3-F1
#
_entry.id   AF-A0A553NCG3-F1
#
_cell.length_a   1.000
_cell.length_b   1.000
_cell.length_c   1.000
_cell.angle_alpha   90.00
_cell.angle_beta   90.00
_cell.angle_gamma   90.00
#
_symmetry.space_group_name_H-M   'P 1'
#
loop_
_entity.id
_entity.type
_entity.pdbx_description
1 polymer ?
#
loop_
_entity_poly.entity_id
_entity_poly.type
_entity_poly.pdbx_seq_one_letter_code
_entity_poly.pdbx_strand_id
1 'polypeptide(L)'
;MSSSASKLDALYRRVLITQFFTRGWGEPAHMKRIFAFRRQLADRQKAVTFVDPNHPLTITKKESFKDHHVIEGHFLSPCAQYLPELLPVESHTAYFQMVLPKDMSRQTPMVIQYAGTGDHFFWRRRKLMALPMVSERGVGSIILENAFYGLRKPKDQLRSSLRNVTDLFVMGAANIMETLVLFHMCQRENFWPVVTHGISMGGHMASLSATVIPQAVGVVPCLALTSASPTFTQGVMASAIPWHVLEEQYSTLSSYRDEIARIVKSEENAFQAGIEFAQTMEDESISGTPFYVGGQPRVDKTQVSSKIQMAEIFRSLQLPFMGLFNRSKALSSDDKLKREAVQFMRGIMDECTHLKNFDVPVDPSLCVSVSAEYDAYQPQGSIRDVPEIWPGATSMFVPGTGHVGSYLFKQKMFRGVIYEVIDKMKHKEMLSSLKVLTLDLTGTVYRFTKPPFLQYQETAKEYNIVVNENDVKQAFKANWSRMNENHPHFGSTTHHDSTNWWMDLVHGTFEDVLGSSYQKHEIQPIALHLYNLYSTTSPFRVYPDSWEFLHRLKKVKDTSDLKVGLITNFDRRIVKVIQQLGVRPLVDFLVYSEGAQASKPDVNIFELALKKSLVSNVRPSEALHVGDDADKDYFGARQCGWHGFLLDRHGSLGQKRSDVDSNHVFSDFSQISNRLFGISQKGVRHRQKQRATMETKGIMHPKTKLNYYQTLPEECPEAQPDRIPSSKDSKIAETVRETPVLVEFAQAILSNPYLRINLYLIGVLVFSFLGEHIQEYQVYIYTAQPHNVFNDYFVKFGWAWTLAAFAPLALMSGIAYNGATGAFWSCIRIAIATGIWYGCTRLFDEIRTRLSPGLDISGHSFILIWSVMVLVEESGSYDGWDPLRRSLKCRQSSTESFGKRRTRFLIDSLTFPMRLCLIFTSLLSILWDVMFFSTILFYHTWVEKMIATGLAVFAWLLVYEGMYTLPITSLHPKHQALLACDRLET
;
A
#
# COMPACT_ATOMS: atom_id res chain seq x y z
N MET A 1 -15.66 -17.81 -11.11
CA MET A 1 -16.12 -16.62 -10.35
C MET A 1 -15.35 -15.42 -10.88
N SER A 2 -16.01 -14.47 -11.57
CA SER A 2 -15.34 -13.24 -12.04
C SER A 2 -15.01 -12.36 -10.82
N SER A 3 -13.72 -12.09 -10.56
CA SER A 3 -13.29 -11.22 -9.48
C SER A 3 -13.80 -9.79 -9.74
N SER A 4 -14.65 -9.27 -8.87
CA SER A 4 -15.13 -7.89 -8.99
C SER A 4 -13.99 -6.91 -8.70
N ALA A 5 -13.58 -6.15 -9.72
CA ALA A 5 -12.59 -5.08 -9.58
C ALA A 5 -13.03 -4.04 -8.53
N SER A 6 -12.07 -3.40 -7.85
CA SER A 6 -12.33 -2.41 -6.80
C SER A 6 -13.22 -1.25 -7.29
N LYS A 7 -14.39 -1.08 -6.67
CA LYS A 7 -15.29 0.06 -6.94
C LYS A 7 -14.67 1.40 -6.56
N LEU A 8 -13.80 1.42 -5.54
CA LEU A 8 -13.08 2.61 -5.10
C LEU A 8 -12.10 3.09 -6.18
N ASP A 9 -11.39 2.16 -6.82
CA ASP A 9 -10.43 2.49 -7.88
C ASP A 9 -11.17 3.09 -9.09
N ALA A 10 -12.31 2.50 -9.47
CA ALA A 10 -13.15 3.01 -10.54
C ALA A 10 -13.76 4.39 -10.22
N LEU A 11 -14.21 4.61 -8.98
CA LEU A 11 -14.76 5.89 -8.53
C LEU A 11 -13.67 6.98 -8.51
N TYR A 12 -12.51 6.69 -7.91
CA TYR A 12 -11.38 7.61 -7.85
C TYR A 12 -10.94 8.04 -9.27
N ARG A 13 -10.89 7.09 -10.21
CA ARG A 13 -10.62 7.39 -11.61
C ARG A 13 -11.67 8.30 -12.23
N ARG A 14 -12.96 8.04 -12.05
CA ARG A 14 -14.06 8.84 -12.62
C ARG A 14 -14.05 10.29 -12.14
N VAL A 15 -13.61 10.54 -10.91
CA VAL A 15 -13.51 11.88 -10.33
C VAL A 15 -12.33 12.68 -10.92
N LEU A 16 -11.27 12.01 -11.37
CA LEU A 16 -10.11 12.67 -11.98
C LEU A 16 -10.38 12.99 -13.47
N ILE A 17 -10.55 14.26 -13.82
CA ILE A 17 -10.84 14.70 -15.21
C ILE A 17 -9.58 14.73 -16.10
N THR A 18 -8.39 14.52 -15.54
CA THR A 18 -7.12 14.60 -16.29
C THR A 18 -6.93 13.44 -17.28
N GLN A 19 -6.41 13.77 -18.46
CA GLN A 19 -6.06 12.82 -19.53
C GLN A 19 -4.54 12.70 -19.69
N PHE A 20 -4.07 11.51 -20.03
CA PHE A 20 -2.68 11.24 -20.41
C PHE A 20 -2.53 11.26 -21.93
N PHE A 21 -1.35 11.55 -22.43
CA PHE A 21 -0.98 11.47 -23.84
C PHE A 21 -1.81 12.37 -24.76
N THR A 22 -2.14 13.58 -24.29
CA THR A 22 -3.00 14.54 -25.01
C THR A 22 -2.39 15.08 -26.32
N ARG A 23 -1.08 14.96 -26.52
CA ARG A 23 -0.38 15.27 -27.78
C ARG A 23 -0.15 14.04 -28.67
N GLY A 24 -0.58 12.87 -28.21
CA GLY A 24 -0.56 11.63 -28.97
C GLY A 24 0.70 10.79 -28.74
N TRP A 25 1.22 10.21 -29.81
CA TRP A 25 2.29 9.20 -29.75
C TRP A 25 3.66 9.80 -29.42
N GLY A 26 3.97 10.99 -29.95
CA GLY A 26 5.31 11.56 -30.02
C GLY A 26 5.97 11.29 -31.38
N GLU A 27 6.93 12.11 -31.81
CA GLU A 27 7.41 12.06 -33.20
C GLU A 27 8.05 10.71 -33.60
N PRO A 28 7.82 10.19 -34.82
CA PRO A 28 8.38 8.90 -35.25
C PRO A 28 9.91 8.86 -35.25
N ALA A 29 10.57 9.95 -35.62
CA ALA A 29 12.04 10.04 -35.58
C ALA A 29 12.58 9.91 -34.14
N HIS A 30 11.89 10.53 -33.19
CA HIS A 30 12.17 10.44 -31.77
C HIS A 30 11.95 9.02 -31.23
N MET A 31 10.88 8.32 -31.64
CA MET A 31 10.65 6.92 -31.26
C MET A 31 11.80 6.00 -31.68
N LYS A 32 12.28 6.11 -32.92
CA LYS A 32 13.41 5.30 -33.42
C LYS A 32 14.66 5.50 -32.57
N ARG A 33 14.97 6.75 -32.20
CA ARG A 33 16.09 7.08 -31.31
C ARG A 33 15.90 6.50 -29.91
N ILE A 34 14.70 6.61 -29.35
CA ILE A 34 14.36 6.03 -28.04
C ILE A 34 14.54 4.51 -28.07
N PHE A 35 14.05 3.81 -29.08
CA PHE A 35 14.18 2.35 -29.18
C PHE A 35 15.64 1.92 -29.30
N ALA A 36 16.43 2.62 -30.14
CA ALA A 36 17.86 2.35 -30.28
C ALA A 36 18.63 2.58 -28.96
N PHE A 37 18.29 3.64 -28.23
CA PHE A 37 18.91 3.93 -26.94
C PHE A 37 18.47 2.95 -25.84
N ARG A 38 17.18 2.60 -25.79
CA ARG A 38 16.62 1.63 -24.85
C ARG A 38 17.32 0.28 -24.94
N ARG A 39 17.66 -0.20 -26.13
CA ARG A 39 18.42 -1.46 -26.32
C ARG A 39 19.79 -1.42 -25.67
N GLN A 40 20.44 -0.27 -25.68
CA GLN A 40 21.73 -0.11 -25.01
C GLN A 40 21.56 0.00 -23.50
N LEU A 41 20.52 0.69 -23.02
CA LEU A 41 20.19 0.76 -21.59
C LEU A 41 19.69 -0.55 -20.98
N ALA A 42 19.08 -1.42 -21.79
CA ALA A 42 18.58 -2.72 -21.36
C ALA A 42 19.70 -3.73 -21.03
N ASP A 43 20.87 -3.54 -21.64
CA ASP A 43 22.09 -4.31 -21.41
C ASP A 43 22.87 -3.66 -20.27
N ARG A 44 23.00 -4.36 -19.15
CA ARG A 44 23.65 -3.84 -17.94
C ARG A 44 25.09 -3.38 -18.21
N GLN A 45 25.85 -4.16 -18.98
CA GLN A 45 27.27 -3.87 -19.21
C GLN A 45 27.42 -2.56 -19.97
N LYS A 46 26.55 -2.32 -20.96
CA LYS A 46 26.51 -1.04 -21.70
C LYS A 46 25.96 0.09 -20.84
N ALA A 47 24.87 -0.14 -20.11
CA ALA A 47 24.21 0.88 -19.30
C ALA A 47 25.16 1.54 -18.29
N VAL A 48 26.01 0.75 -17.63
CA VAL A 48 27.01 1.24 -16.67
C VAL A 48 28.04 2.15 -17.34
N THR A 49 28.36 1.97 -18.62
CA THR A 49 29.32 2.84 -19.33
C THR A 49 28.78 4.24 -19.61
N PHE A 50 27.46 4.44 -19.56
CA PHE A 50 26.86 5.75 -19.81
C PHE A 50 26.95 6.72 -18.63
N VAL A 51 27.34 6.23 -17.44
CA VAL A 51 27.37 7.02 -16.22
C VAL A 51 28.74 6.92 -15.58
N ASP A 52 29.39 8.06 -15.38
CA ASP A 52 30.67 8.11 -14.67
C ASP A 52 30.46 7.68 -13.19
N PRO A 53 31.21 6.70 -12.67
CA PRO A 53 31.19 6.35 -11.25
C PRO A 53 31.48 7.52 -10.29
N ASN A 54 32.10 8.59 -10.76
CA ASN A 54 32.38 9.82 -10.02
C ASN A 54 31.52 11.01 -10.46
N HIS A 55 30.38 10.76 -11.09
CA HIS A 55 29.47 11.80 -11.58
C HIS A 55 29.20 12.87 -10.50
N PRO A 56 29.42 14.16 -10.81
CA PRO A 56 29.38 15.22 -9.81
C PRO A 56 27.97 15.45 -9.28
N LEU A 57 27.86 15.60 -7.97
CA LEU A 57 26.62 15.92 -7.27
C LEU A 57 26.80 17.12 -6.34
N THR A 58 25.81 18.00 -6.32
CA THR A 58 25.82 19.22 -5.53
C THR A 58 24.81 19.09 -4.39
N ILE A 59 25.28 19.22 -3.16
CA ILE A 59 24.41 19.32 -1.99
C ILE A 59 24.01 20.78 -1.79
N THR A 60 22.71 21.07 -1.84
CA THR A 60 22.18 22.43 -1.70
C THR A 60 21.80 22.75 -0.27
N LYS A 61 21.35 21.76 0.49
CA LYS A 61 20.83 21.96 1.84
C LYS A 61 21.15 20.77 2.73
N LYS A 62 21.52 21.04 3.98
CA LYS A 62 21.65 20.04 5.05
C LYS A 62 20.92 20.54 6.29
N GLU A 63 19.95 19.78 6.76
CA GLU A 63 19.17 20.07 7.96
C GLU A 63 19.33 18.92 8.95
N SER A 64 19.59 19.24 10.21
CA SER A 64 19.68 18.25 11.29
C SER A 64 18.45 18.36 12.18
N PHE A 65 17.84 17.22 12.48
CA PHE A 65 16.72 17.09 13.41
C PHE A 65 17.15 16.25 14.62
N LYS A 66 16.20 15.97 15.52
CA LYS A 66 16.46 15.21 16.75
C LYS A 66 17.06 13.83 16.45
N ASP A 67 16.42 13.08 15.55
CA ASP A 67 16.71 11.65 15.31
C ASP A 67 17.26 11.37 13.89
N HIS A 68 17.34 12.39 13.03
CA HIS A 68 17.69 12.22 11.61
C HIS A 68 18.28 13.48 10.97
N HIS A 69 18.91 13.31 9.80
CA HIS A 69 19.34 14.38 8.91
C HIS A 69 18.52 14.36 7.62
N VAL A 70 18.23 15.55 7.09
CA VAL A 70 17.66 15.72 5.75
C VAL A 70 18.65 16.48 4.89
N ILE A 71 19.00 15.91 3.74
CA ILE A 71 19.95 16.49 2.80
C ILE A 71 19.24 16.65 1.46
N GLU A 72 19.35 17.83 0.84
CA GLU A 72 18.84 18.07 -0.51
C GLU A 72 20.01 18.28 -1.45
N GLY A 73 19.90 17.71 -2.65
CA GLY A 73 20.93 17.83 -3.66
C GLY A 73 20.40 17.69 -5.07
N HIS A 74 21.26 17.99 -6.02
CA HIS A 74 20.96 17.84 -7.44
C HIS A 74 22.22 17.48 -8.23
N PHE A 75 22.01 16.95 -9.42
CA PHE A 75 23.07 16.65 -10.39
C PHE A 75 22.53 16.77 -11.81
N LEU A 76 23.41 16.94 -12.79
CA LEU A 76 23.01 16.91 -14.20
C LEU A 76 22.59 15.48 -14.55
N SER A 77 21.37 15.30 -15.07
CA SER A 77 20.88 13.98 -15.48
C SER A 77 21.77 13.46 -16.63
N PRO A 78 22.37 12.25 -16.52
CA PRO A 78 23.13 11.67 -17.62
C PRO A 78 22.29 11.53 -18.90
N CYS A 79 20.98 11.31 -18.76
CA CYS A 79 20.05 11.24 -19.88
C CYS A 79 20.02 12.52 -20.72
N ALA A 80 20.26 13.69 -20.12
CA ALA A 80 20.34 14.96 -20.84
C ALA A 80 21.51 15.00 -21.85
N GLN A 81 22.56 14.20 -21.65
CA GLN A 81 23.71 14.14 -22.55
C GLN A 81 23.41 13.27 -23.79
N TYR A 82 22.66 12.18 -23.62
CA TYR A 82 22.37 11.23 -24.69
C TYR A 82 21.07 11.53 -25.43
N LEU A 83 20.08 12.13 -24.74
CA LEU A 83 18.77 12.48 -25.27
C LEU A 83 18.39 13.96 -25.01
N PRO A 84 19.25 14.95 -25.34
CA PRO A 84 19.06 16.36 -24.96
C PRO A 84 17.77 17.00 -25.50
N GLU A 85 17.35 16.61 -26.71
CA GLU A 85 16.17 17.13 -27.39
C GLU A 85 14.86 16.47 -26.93
N LEU A 86 14.97 15.28 -26.33
CA LEU A 86 13.82 14.46 -25.91
C LEU A 86 13.50 14.66 -24.42
N LEU A 87 14.54 14.87 -23.61
CA LEU A 87 14.39 15.22 -22.20
C LEU A 87 14.11 16.73 -22.11
N PRO A 88 12.97 17.16 -21.54
CA PRO A 88 12.67 18.57 -21.37
C PRO A 88 13.78 19.28 -20.60
N VAL A 89 14.03 20.55 -20.93
CA VAL A 89 15.08 21.36 -20.29
C VAL A 89 14.89 21.44 -18.78
N GLU A 90 13.65 21.51 -18.30
CA GLU A 90 13.33 21.47 -16.87
C GLU A 90 13.74 20.15 -16.19
N SER A 91 13.83 19.06 -16.95
CA SER A 91 14.26 17.74 -16.48
C SER A 91 15.76 17.47 -16.66
N HIS A 92 16.54 18.39 -17.25
CA HIS A 92 17.99 18.21 -17.39
C HIS A 92 18.72 18.12 -16.05
N THR A 93 18.20 18.80 -15.02
CA THR A 93 18.68 18.67 -13.65
C THR A 93 17.84 17.65 -12.88
N ALA A 94 18.49 16.64 -12.32
CA ALA A 94 17.89 15.67 -11.41
C ALA A 94 17.99 16.18 -9.96
N TYR A 95 16.89 16.08 -9.22
CA TYR A 95 16.82 16.51 -7.82
C TYR A 95 16.54 15.32 -6.91
N PHE A 96 17.20 15.27 -5.76
CA PHE A 96 17.01 14.23 -4.77
C PHE A 96 17.03 14.79 -3.35
N GLN A 97 16.40 14.04 -2.44
CA GLN A 97 16.46 14.29 -1.00
C GLN A 97 16.88 13.02 -0.27
N MET A 98 17.90 13.10 0.56
CA MET A 98 18.30 12.03 1.46
C MET A 98 17.71 12.25 2.85
N VAL A 99 17.26 11.16 3.47
CA VAL A 99 16.82 11.13 4.87
C VAL A 99 17.65 10.05 5.55
N LEU A 100 18.49 10.46 6.50
CA LEU A 100 19.47 9.58 7.15
C LEU A 100 19.24 9.53 8.65
N PRO A 101 19.40 8.38 9.32
CA PRO A 101 19.42 8.34 10.78
C PRO A 101 20.59 9.17 11.33
N LYS A 102 20.44 9.65 12.57
CA LYS A 102 21.53 10.40 13.24
C LYS A 102 22.67 9.47 13.67
N ASP A 103 22.31 8.32 14.22
CA ASP A 103 23.27 7.26 14.59
C ASP A 103 23.59 6.41 13.36
N MET A 104 24.47 6.93 12.52
CA MET A 104 24.94 6.22 11.32
C MET A 104 25.89 5.09 11.72
N SER A 105 25.51 3.86 11.39
CA SER A 105 26.40 2.71 11.50
C SER A 105 27.43 2.70 10.35
N ARG A 106 28.47 1.87 10.46
CA ARG A 106 29.50 1.72 9.41
C ARG A 106 28.92 1.31 8.05
N GLN A 107 27.77 0.65 8.02
CA GLN A 107 27.01 0.26 6.82
C GLN A 107 25.52 0.51 7.06
N THR A 108 25.09 1.77 6.90
CA THR A 108 23.69 2.13 7.02
C THR A 108 22.91 1.62 5.80
N PRO A 109 21.81 0.87 5.97
CA PRO A 109 20.96 0.44 4.86
C PRO A 109 20.28 1.64 4.20
N MET A 110 20.20 1.62 2.87
CA MET A 110 19.63 2.70 2.06
C MET A 110 18.56 2.23 1.10
N VAL A 111 17.47 2.99 1.00
CA VAL A 111 16.38 2.75 0.05
C VAL A 111 16.31 3.86 -0.98
N ILE A 112 16.52 3.56 -2.26
CA ILE A 112 16.29 4.48 -3.38
C ILE A 112 14.80 4.43 -3.73
N GLN A 113 14.11 5.56 -3.60
CA GLN A 113 12.66 5.66 -3.74
C GLN A 113 12.25 6.46 -4.99
N TYR A 114 11.37 5.90 -5.82
CA TYR A 114 10.83 6.54 -7.03
C TYR A 114 9.39 7.01 -6.85
N ALA A 115 9.01 8.07 -7.57
CA ALA A 115 7.68 8.66 -7.45
C ALA A 115 6.62 7.81 -8.19
N GLY A 116 5.48 7.60 -7.55
CA GLY A 116 4.27 7.07 -8.19
C GLY A 116 3.47 8.17 -8.89
N THR A 117 2.43 7.81 -9.65
CA THR A 117 1.62 8.79 -10.39
C THR A 117 1.03 9.86 -9.48
N GLY A 118 1.34 11.14 -9.76
CA GLY A 118 0.86 12.29 -8.97
C GLY A 118 1.67 12.60 -7.70
N ASP A 119 2.73 11.85 -7.43
CA ASP A 119 3.64 12.09 -6.30
C ASP A 119 4.71 13.12 -6.70
N HIS A 120 4.40 14.41 -6.51
CA HIS A 120 5.32 15.51 -6.78
C HIS A 120 6.20 15.83 -5.56
N PHE A 121 7.43 16.30 -5.81
CA PHE A 121 8.40 16.65 -4.78
C PHE A 121 8.75 15.44 -3.88
N PHE A 122 9.09 15.71 -2.62
CA PHE A 122 9.61 14.71 -1.68
C PHE A 122 8.68 14.44 -0.49
N TRP A 123 7.71 15.31 -0.21
CA TRP A 123 7.00 15.33 1.08
C TRP A 123 6.34 14.00 1.42
N ARG A 124 5.61 13.39 0.47
CA ARG A 124 4.84 12.17 0.72
C ARG A 124 5.75 11.00 1.03
N ARG A 125 6.74 10.73 0.17
CA ARG A 125 7.74 9.67 0.38
C ARG A 125 8.57 9.92 1.63
N ARG A 126 8.95 11.18 1.91
CA ARG A 126 9.66 11.54 3.14
C ARG A 126 8.83 11.20 4.38
N LYS A 127 7.58 11.65 4.43
CA LYS A 127 6.72 11.54 5.62
C LYS A 127 6.16 10.14 5.85
N LEU A 128 5.74 9.45 4.79
CA LEU A 128 5.03 8.17 4.91
C LEU A 128 5.96 6.96 4.81
N MET A 129 7.15 7.11 4.20
CA MET A 129 8.12 6.03 4.02
C MET A 129 9.43 6.30 4.75
N ALA A 130 10.18 7.33 4.35
CA ALA A 130 11.57 7.52 4.81
C ALA A 130 11.69 7.79 6.32
N LEU A 131 10.91 8.73 6.86
CA LEU A 131 10.97 9.09 8.28
C LEU A 131 10.57 7.91 9.19
N PRO A 132 9.47 7.18 8.92
CA PRO A 132 9.17 5.94 9.63
C PRO A 132 10.29 4.91 9.56
N MET A 133 10.91 4.70 8.38
CA MET A 133 12.02 3.74 8.23
C MET A 133 13.25 4.08 9.06
N VAL A 134 13.57 5.37 9.19
CA VAL A 134 14.60 5.85 10.10
C VAL A 134 14.24 5.52 11.55
N SER A 135 13.02 5.87 11.99
CA SER A 135 12.61 5.65 13.38
C SER A 135 12.42 4.17 13.75
N GLU A 136 12.00 3.32 12.81
CA GLU A 136 11.64 1.93 13.07
C GLU A 136 12.85 1.00 13.03
N ARG A 137 13.82 1.23 12.13
CA ARG A 137 14.94 0.30 11.85
C ARG A 137 16.27 0.99 11.54
N GLY A 138 16.37 2.32 11.65
CA GLY A 138 17.58 3.06 11.26
C GLY A 138 17.90 2.95 9.77
N VAL A 139 16.89 2.78 8.92
CA VAL A 139 17.06 2.63 7.47
C VAL A 139 16.92 4.00 6.81
N GLY A 140 17.96 4.42 6.09
CA GLY A 140 17.97 5.69 5.37
C GLY A 140 17.27 5.59 4.00
N SER A 141 17.03 6.74 3.37
CA SER A 141 16.38 6.80 2.06
C SER A 141 16.97 7.89 1.18
N ILE A 142 17.04 7.61 -0.13
CA ILE A 142 17.27 8.59 -1.19
C ILE A 142 15.97 8.70 -1.98
N ILE A 143 15.36 9.87 -1.99
CA ILE A 143 14.08 10.13 -2.65
C ILE A 143 14.38 10.90 -3.94
N LEU A 144 14.27 10.23 -5.08
CA LEU A 144 14.52 10.82 -6.39
C LEU A 144 13.24 11.49 -6.93
N GLU A 145 13.31 12.73 -7.38
CA GLU A 145 12.20 13.33 -8.14
C GLU A 145 12.28 12.89 -9.60
N ASN A 146 11.29 12.09 -10.05
CA ASN A 146 11.24 11.59 -11.43
C ASN A 146 11.28 12.75 -12.45
N ALA A 147 11.81 12.49 -13.64
CA ALA A 147 11.66 13.40 -14.76
C ALA A 147 10.16 13.72 -15.02
N PHE A 148 9.86 14.90 -15.56
CA PHE A 148 8.49 15.41 -15.79
C PHE A 148 7.65 15.69 -14.53
N TYR A 149 8.19 15.55 -13.31
CA TYR A 149 7.44 15.71 -12.06
C TYR A 149 7.97 16.88 -11.23
N GLY A 150 7.07 17.53 -10.48
CA GLY A 150 7.38 18.62 -9.55
C GLY A 150 8.29 19.69 -10.14
N LEU A 151 9.51 19.85 -9.62
CA LEU A 151 10.46 20.85 -10.12
C LEU A 151 10.92 20.59 -11.56
N ARG A 152 10.84 19.34 -12.01
CA ARG A 152 11.29 18.88 -13.33
C ARG A 152 10.17 18.85 -14.38
N LYS A 153 8.97 19.31 -14.00
CA LYS A 153 7.78 19.26 -14.83
C LYS A 153 7.77 20.39 -15.87
N PRO A 154 7.56 20.09 -17.17
CA PRO A 154 7.34 21.12 -18.18
C PRO A 154 6.21 22.10 -17.81
N LYS A 155 6.39 23.39 -18.11
CA LYS A 155 5.49 24.47 -17.65
C LYS A 155 4.03 24.26 -18.06
N ASP A 156 3.81 23.87 -19.31
CA ASP A 156 2.48 23.61 -19.90
C ASP A 156 1.92 22.20 -19.60
N GLN A 157 2.54 21.43 -18.69
CA GLN A 157 2.08 20.07 -18.35
C GLN A 157 1.17 20.14 -17.14
N LEU A 158 -0.02 19.53 -17.25
CA LEU A 158 -0.97 19.48 -16.15
C LEU A 158 -0.66 18.29 -15.23
N ARG A 159 -0.20 18.61 -14.01
CA ARG A 159 0.12 17.63 -12.96
C ARG A 159 1.10 16.55 -13.49
N SER A 160 0.86 15.29 -13.16
CA SER A 160 1.62 14.11 -13.59
C SER A 160 1.24 13.57 -14.97
N SER A 161 0.34 14.24 -15.70
CA SER A 161 -0.21 13.74 -16.97
C SER A 161 0.78 14.02 -18.10
N LEU A 162 1.50 12.98 -18.53
CA LEU A 162 2.45 13.03 -19.63
C LEU A 162 1.75 13.37 -20.95
N ARG A 163 2.44 14.05 -21.87
CA ARG A 163 1.80 14.61 -23.07
C ARG A 163 1.90 13.69 -24.27
N ASN A 164 3.01 12.99 -24.42
CA ASN A 164 3.22 11.98 -25.45
C ASN A 164 3.47 10.62 -24.79
N VAL A 165 3.17 9.55 -25.52
CA VAL A 165 3.53 8.20 -25.08
C VAL A 165 5.05 8.07 -24.89
N THR A 166 5.84 8.68 -25.79
CA THR A 166 7.31 8.73 -25.69
C THR A 166 7.84 9.35 -24.40
N ASP A 167 7.11 10.31 -23.80
CA ASP A 167 7.56 10.98 -22.56
C ASP A 167 7.71 9.95 -21.41
N LEU A 168 6.89 8.90 -21.41
CA LEU A 168 6.96 7.82 -20.42
C LEU A 168 8.28 7.05 -20.56
N PHE A 169 8.72 6.82 -21.78
CA PHE A 169 9.96 6.08 -22.07
C PHE A 169 11.19 6.91 -21.74
N VAL A 170 11.15 8.21 -22.07
CA VAL A 170 12.22 9.16 -21.70
C VAL A 170 12.34 9.28 -20.18
N MET A 171 11.21 9.32 -19.46
CA MET A 171 11.22 9.30 -17.98
C MET A 171 11.89 8.02 -17.45
N GLY A 172 11.55 6.86 -18.01
CA GLY A 172 12.17 5.58 -17.64
C GLY A 172 13.68 5.58 -17.87
N ALA A 173 14.13 6.02 -19.05
CA ALA A 173 15.55 6.13 -19.39
C ALA A 173 16.30 7.06 -18.42
N ALA A 174 15.71 8.23 -18.11
CA ALA A 174 16.28 9.17 -17.14
C ALA A 174 16.43 8.54 -15.75
N ASN A 175 15.38 7.91 -15.24
CA ASN A 175 15.39 7.27 -13.92
C ASN A 175 16.42 6.12 -13.82
N ILE A 176 16.54 5.29 -14.86
CA ILE A 176 17.53 4.19 -14.92
C ILE A 176 18.95 4.76 -14.75
N MET A 177 19.32 5.78 -15.54
CA MET A 177 20.66 6.37 -15.50
C MET A 177 20.91 7.16 -14.21
N GLU A 178 19.92 7.91 -13.74
CA GLU A 178 20.00 8.66 -12.48
C GLU A 178 20.14 7.72 -11.27
N THR A 179 19.60 6.51 -11.35
CA THR A 179 19.79 5.49 -10.31
C THR A 179 21.25 5.08 -10.22
N LEU A 180 21.96 4.91 -11.34
CA LEU A 180 23.38 4.56 -11.32
C LEU A 180 24.22 5.63 -10.62
N VAL A 181 23.92 6.92 -10.85
CA VAL A 181 24.57 8.03 -10.13
C VAL A 181 24.38 7.90 -8.62
N LEU A 182 23.13 7.69 -8.18
CA LEU A 182 22.79 7.56 -6.76
C LEU A 182 23.36 6.27 -6.14
N PHE A 183 23.42 5.19 -6.91
CA PHE A 183 24.00 3.92 -6.49
C PHE A 183 25.52 4.06 -6.28
N HIS A 184 26.23 4.68 -7.21
CA HIS A 184 27.66 4.97 -7.04
C HIS A 184 27.93 5.90 -5.84
N MET A 185 27.04 6.87 -5.59
CA MET A 185 27.10 7.65 -4.34
C MET A 185 26.97 6.76 -3.11
N CYS A 186 26.00 5.83 -3.07
CA CYS A 186 25.90 4.87 -1.97
C CYS A 186 27.18 4.06 -1.76
N GLN A 187 27.83 3.63 -2.85
CA GLN A 187 29.08 2.89 -2.76
C GLN A 187 30.21 3.72 -2.17
N ARG A 188 30.39 4.98 -2.61
CA ARG A 188 31.43 5.88 -2.09
C ARG A 188 31.25 6.20 -0.61
N GLU A 189 30.00 6.34 -0.17
CA GLU A 189 29.64 6.62 1.23
C GLU A 189 29.51 5.34 2.09
N ASN A 190 29.84 4.16 1.53
CA ASN A 190 29.75 2.86 2.21
C ASN A 190 28.35 2.52 2.75
N PHE A 191 27.30 2.98 2.06
CA PHE A 191 25.92 2.61 2.37
C PHE A 191 25.58 1.23 1.83
N TRP A 192 25.12 0.37 2.73
CA TRP A 192 24.78 -1.02 2.41
C TRP A 192 23.90 -1.62 3.52
N PRO A 193 22.94 -2.52 3.22
CA PRO A 193 22.45 -2.91 1.89
C PRO A 193 21.71 -1.78 1.16
N VAL A 194 21.65 -1.86 -0.18
CA VAL A 194 20.88 -0.93 -1.01
C VAL A 194 19.63 -1.63 -1.58
N VAL A 195 18.48 -0.97 -1.48
CA VAL A 195 17.19 -1.45 -2.00
C VAL A 195 16.56 -0.41 -2.92
N THR A 196 16.05 -0.83 -4.08
CA THR A 196 15.22 0.00 -4.95
C THR A 196 13.74 -0.24 -4.66
N HIS A 197 12.99 0.84 -4.44
CA HIS A 197 11.58 0.76 -4.07
C HIS A 197 10.75 1.85 -4.75
N GLY A 198 9.49 1.55 -5.03
CA GLY A 198 8.48 2.56 -5.32
C GLY A 198 7.09 1.95 -5.33
N ILE A 199 6.07 2.79 -5.48
CA ILE A 199 4.68 2.36 -5.50
C ILE A 199 4.01 2.79 -6.82
N SER A 200 3.17 1.94 -7.39
CA SER A 200 2.51 2.15 -8.67
C SER A 200 3.55 2.33 -9.79
N MET A 201 3.45 3.39 -10.59
CA MET A 201 4.48 3.75 -11.59
C MET A 201 5.90 3.77 -10.99
N GLY A 202 6.07 4.23 -9.75
CA GLY A 202 7.38 4.23 -9.08
C GLY A 202 7.89 2.82 -8.77
N GLY A 203 6.99 1.85 -8.55
CA GLY A 203 7.35 0.44 -8.38
C GLY A 203 7.90 -0.15 -9.68
N HIS A 204 7.28 0.17 -10.82
CA HIS A 204 7.78 -0.24 -12.12
C HIS A 204 9.16 0.38 -12.43
N MET A 205 9.36 1.66 -12.10
CA MET A 205 10.67 2.31 -12.20
C MET A 205 11.71 1.66 -11.30
N ALA A 206 11.34 1.24 -10.08
CA ALA A 206 12.25 0.50 -9.20
C ALA A 206 12.72 -0.82 -9.83
N SER A 207 11.81 -1.56 -10.47
CA SER A 207 12.16 -2.78 -11.20
C SER A 207 13.10 -2.50 -12.37
N LEU A 208 12.81 -1.51 -13.21
CA LEU A 208 13.65 -1.14 -14.35
C LEU A 208 15.05 -0.70 -13.90
N SER A 209 15.12 0.19 -12.91
CA SER A 209 16.40 0.68 -12.39
C SER A 209 17.27 -0.42 -11.76
N ALA A 210 16.67 -1.46 -11.17
CA ALA A 210 17.42 -2.57 -10.60
C ALA A 210 18.15 -3.43 -11.66
N THR A 211 17.68 -3.43 -12.91
CA THR A 211 18.25 -4.26 -13.99
C THR A 211 19.69 -3.85 -14.35
N VAL A 212 19.99 -2.54 -14.26
CA VAL A 212 21.28 -1.95 -14.66
C VAL A 212 22.31 -1.90 -13.54
N ILE A 213 21.94 -2.16 -12.29
CA ILE A 213 22.88 -2.08 -11.16
C ILE A 213 23.82 -3.31 -11.20
N PRO A 214 25.16 -3.11 -11.20
CA PRO A 214 26.12 -4.21 -11.35
C PRO A 214 26.41 -5.01 -10.06
N GLN A 215 25.56 -4.89 -9.05
CA GLN A 215 25.69 -5.58 -7.76
C GLN A 215 24.33 -6.09 -7.29
N ALA A 216 24.35 -7.07 -6.38
CA ALA A 216 23.13 -7.58 -5.77
C ALA A 216 22.47 -6.48 -4.91
N VAL A 217 21.30 -6.03 -5.34
CA VAL A 217 20.44 -5.06 -4.63
C VAL A 217 19.07 -5.67 -4.35
N GLY A 218 18.43 -5.20 -3.28
CA GLY A 218 17.05 -5.57 -2.99
C GLY A 218 16.09 -4.84 -3.92
N VAL A 219 15.00 -5.49 -4.32
CA VAL A 219 14.01 -4.90 -5.24
C VAL A 219 12.61 -5.10 -4.67
N VAL A 220 11.93 -4.00 -4.33
CA VAL A 220 10.58 -4.04 -3.72
C VAL A 220 9.62 -3.16 -4.52
N PRO A 221 9.14 -3.63 -5.68
CA PRO A 221 8.14 -2.93 -6.45
C PRO A 221 6.75 -3.16 -5.84
N CYS A 222 6.07 -2.08 -5.46
CA CYS A 222 4.71 -2.16 -4.93
C CYS A 222 3.69 -1.69 -5.96
N LEU A 223 2.59 -2.43 -6.09
CA LEU A 223 1.47 -2.19 -6.99
C LEU A 223 1.94 -1.93 -8.41
N ALA A 224 2.84 -2.76 -8.95
CA ALA A 224 3.45 -2.58 -10.26
C ALA A 224 3.43 -3.86 -11.08
N LEU A 225 3.12 -3.74 -12.37
CA LEU A 225 3.21 -4.83 -13.35
C LEU A 225 4.59 -4.89 -14.00
N THR A 226 4.84 -5.98 -14.73
CA THR A 226 6.07 -6.17 -15.51
C THR A 226 6.11 -5.37 -16.81
N SER A 227 5.02 -4.69 -17.19
CA SER A 227 4.95 -3.69 -18.27
C SER A 227 3.87 -2.64 -17.99
N ALA A 228 4.02 -1.44 -18.56
CA ALA A 228 3.02 -0.36 -18.49
C ALA A 228 1.79 -0.62 -19.39
N SER A 229 1.93 -1.48 -20.39
CA SER A 229 0.94 -1.75 -21.45
C SER A 229 -0.49 -2.02 -20.93
N PRO A 230 -0.76 -2.91 -19.96
CA PRO A 230 -2.12 -3.21 -19.52
C PRO A 230 -2.75 -2.07 -18.73
N THR A 231 -1.94 -1.31 -18.01
CA THR A 231 -2.41 -0.18 -17.21
C THR A 231 -3.12 0.81 -18.12
N PHE A 232 -2.51 1.15 -19.27
CA PHE A 232 -3.06 2.13 -20.20
C PHE A 232 -4.01 1.55 -21.26
N THR A 233 -4.09 0.23 -21.45
CA THR A 233 -4.91 -0.38 -22.52
C THR A 233 -6.11 -1.19 -22.03
N GLN A 234 -6.14 -1.64 -20.77
CA GLN A 234 -7.17 -2.57 -20.27
C GLN A 234 -7.74 -2.19 -18.89
N GLY A 235 -6.96 -1.51 -18.04
CA GLY A 235 -7.40 -1.09 -16.69
C GLY A 235 -8.24 0.18 -16.67
N VAL A 236 -8.59 0.65 -15.46
CA VAL A 236 -9.31 1.92 -15.28
C VAL A 236 -8.59 3.11 -15.91
N MET A 237 -7.27 3.04 -16.11
CA MET A 237 -6.48 4.09 -16.75
C MET A 237 -6.64 4.16 -18.27
N ALA A 238 -7.15 3.12 -18.94
CA ALA A 238 -7.48 3.17 -20.37
C ALA A 238 -8.56 4.23 -20.69
N SER A 239 -9.42 4.56 -19.71
CA SER A 239 -10.38 5.66 -19.81
C SER A 239 -9.76 7.06 -19.78
N ALA A 240 -8.48 7.17 -19.41
CA ALA A 240 -7.74 8.44 -19.39
C ALA A 240 -7.03 8.76 -20.68
N ILE A 241 -7.03 7.83 -21.64
CA ILE A 241 -6.35 7.98 -22.91
C ILE A 241 -7.32 8.60 -23.92
N PRO A 242 -6.97 9.73 -24.56
CA PRO A 242 -7.77 10.33 -25.62
C PRO A 242 -7.59 9.51 -26.90
N TRP A 243 -8.23 8.34 -26.96
CA TRP A 243 -8.06 7.38 -28.05
C TRP A 243 -8.28 7.98 -29.43
N HIS A 244 -9.21 8.93 -29.59
CA HIS A 244 -9.44 9.63 -30.86
C HIS A 244 -8.17 10.30 -31.43
N VAL A 245 -7.33 10.92 -30.59
CA VAL A 245 -6.07 11.57 -31.04
C VAL A 245 -5.08 10.52 -31.55
N LEU A 246 -4.96 9.42 -30.81
CA LEU A 246 -4.04 8.33 -31.15
C LEU A 246 -4.50 7.57 -32.40
N GLU A 247 -5.80 7.34 -32.52
CA GLU A 247 -6.46 6.72 -33.69
C GLU A 247 -6.28 7.59 -34.93
N GLU A 248 -6.53 8.91 -34.82
CA GLU A 248 -6.36 9.86 -35.92
C GLU A 248 -4.91 9.89 -36.39
N GLN A 249 -3.94 10.03 -35.48
CA GLN A 249 -2.51 10.01 -35.83
C GLN A 249 -2.07 8.69 -36.46
N TYR A 250 -2.53 7.56 -35.92
CA TYR A 250 -2.23 6.24 -36.49
C TYR A 250 -2.85 6.06 -37.89
N SER A 251 -4.03 6.66 -38.12
CA SER A 251 -4.74 6.56 -39.40
C SER A 251 -4.24 7.53 -40.49
N THR A 252 -3.67 8.66 -40.10
CA THR A 252 -3.31 9.73 -41.04
C THR A 252 -1.82 9.70 -41.41
N LEU A 253 -0.96 9.25 -40.49
CA LEU A 253 0.49 9.27 -40.69
C LEU A 253 1.01 7.85 -40.94
N SER A 254 1.37 7.57 -42.20
CA SER A 254 1.88 6.27 -42.65
C SER A 254 3.13 5.82 -41.87
N SER A 255 3.96 6.77 -41.42
CA SER A 255 5.16 6.49 -40.62
C SER A 255 4.90 5.62 -39.39
N TYR A 256 3.75 5.75 -38.71
CA TYR A 256 3.45 4.90 -37.55
C TYR A 256 3.07 3.47 -37.98
N ARG A 257 2.28 3.31 -39.05
CA ARG A 257 1.81 2.00 -39.53
C ARG A 257 2.85 1.22 -40.32
N ASP A 258 3.61 1.91 -41.16
CA ASP A 258 4.49 1.28 -42.14
C ASP A 258 5.94 1.20 -41.64
N GLU A 259 6.36 2.09 -40.73
CA GLU A 259 7.74 2.11 -40.24
C GLU A 259 7.82 1.67 -38.79
N ILE A 260 7.17 2.40 -37.87
CA ILE A 260 7.28 2.10 -36.43
C ILE A 260 6.65 0.75 -36.09
N ALA A 261 5.46 0.46 -36.59
CA ALA A 261 4.83 -0.84 -36.34
C ALA A 261 5.66 -2.00 -36.92
N ARG A 262 6.40 -1.80 -38.02
CA ARG A 262 7.31 -2.84 -38.54
C ARG A 262 8.52 -3.06 -37.63
N ILE A 263 9.10 -2.01 -37.06
CA ILE A 263 10.21 -2.12 -36.10
C ILE A 263 9.77 -2.90 -34.85
N VAL A 264 8.59 -2.57 -34.32
CA VAL A 264 8.01 -3.30 -33.18
C VAL A 264 7.71 -4.76 -33.56
N LYS A 265 7.25 -5.02 -34.79
CA LYS A 265 6.89 -6.35 -35.32
C LYS A 265 8.08 -7.24 -35.68
N SER A 266 9.17 -6.68 -36.17
CA SER A 266 10.36 -7.44 -36.60
C SER A 266 11.16 -8.01 -35.42
N GLU A 267 10.81 -7.63 -34.20
CA GLU A 267 11.51 -8.03 -32.99
C GLU A 267 10.66 -9.11 -32.29
N GLU A 268 10.91 -10.35 -32.74
CA GLU A 268 10.11 -11.56 -32.53
C GLU A 268 9.70 -11.87 -31.08
N ASN A 269 10.28 -11.24 -30.06
CA ASN A 269 9.99 -11.56 -28.65
C ASN A 269 8.91 -10.68 -27.99
N ALA A 270 8.78 -9.39 -28.35
CA ALA A 270 7.84 -8.46 -27.72
C ALA A 270 6.51 -8.40 -28.46
N PHE A 271 6.56 -8.44 -29.80
CA PHE A 271 5.37 -8.50 -30.65
C PHE A 271 4.65 -9.84 -30.54
N GLN A 272 5.38 -10.96 -30.46
CA GLN A 272 4.78 -12.28 -30.29
C GLN A 272 4.11 -12.44 -28.93
N ALA A 273 4.66 -11.85 -27.86
CA ALA A 273 4.00 -11.82 -26.55
C ALA A 273 2.69 -10.99 -26.57
N GLY A 274 2.68 -9.86 -27.31
CA GLY A 274 1.46 -9.07 -27.54
C GLY A 274 0.42 -9.77 -28.42
N ILE A 275 0.86 -10.58 -29.40
CA ILE A 275 -0.02 -11.38 -30.27
C ILE A 275 -0.57 -12.62 -29.58
N GLU A 276 0.24 -13.42 -28.88
CA GLU A 276 -0.21 -14.58 -28.10
C GLU A 276 -1.25 -14.16 -27.05
N PHE A 277 -1.09 -12.97 -26.48
CA PHE A 277 -2.06 -12.33 -25.60
C PHE A 277 -3.37 -11.91 -26.32
N ALA A 278 -3.28 -11.35 -27.53
CA ALA A 278 -4.46 -10.97 -28.31
C ALA A 278 -5.29 -12.20 -28.75
N GLN A 279 -4.62 -13.29 -29.10
CA GLN A 279 -5.25 -14.55 -29.52
C GLN A 279 -5.94 -15.27 -28.35
N THR A 280 -5.33 -15.29 -27.16
CA THR A 280 -5.95 -15.88 -25.96
C THR A 280 -7.22 -15.14 -25.49
N MET A 281 -7.33 -13.83 -25.76
CA MET A 281 -8.57 -13.07 -25.49
C MET A 281 -9.64 -13.19 -26.59
N GLU A 282 -9.27 -13.46 -27.85
CA GLU A 282 -10.26 -13.72 -28.91
C GLU A 282 -10.98 -15.06 -28.68
N ASP A 283 -10.29 -16.08 -28.17
CA ASP A 283 -10.92 -17.36 -27.81
C ASP A 283 -11.88 -17.23 -26.61
N GLU A 284 -11.57 -16.42 -25.59
CA GLU A 284 -12.47 -16.23 -24.42
C GLU A 284 -13.62 -15.22 -24.66
N SER A 285 -13.47 -14.28 -25.60
CA SER A 285 -14.53 -13.29 -25.91
C SER A 285 -15.48 -13.73 -27.03
N ILE A 286 -15.09 -14.71 -27.85
CA ILE A 286 -15.95 -15.30 -28.90
C ILE A 286 -16.68 -16.56 -28.37
N SER A 287 -16.18 -17.24 -27.32
CA SER A 287 -16.85 -18.40 -26.71
C SER A 287 -17.95 -18.04 -25.70
N GLY A 288 -18.65 -16.93 -25.91
CA GLY A 288 -19.88 -16.58 -25.20
C GLY A 288 -21.10 -17.37 -25.70
N THR A 289 -21.03 -18.70 -25.75
CA THR A 289 -22.21 -19.58 -25.78
C THR A 289 -21.99 -20.79 -24.86
N PRO A 290 -23.04 -21.25 -24.14
CA PRO A 290 -22.89 -22.14 -23.00
C PRO A 290 -22.49 -23.54 -23.43
N PHE A 291 -21.31 -24.00 -23.04
CA PHE A 291 -20.92 -25.39 -23.24
C PHE A 291 -21.62 -26.28 -22.21
N TYR A 292 -22.73 -26.88 -22.64
CA TYR A 292 -23.21 -28.16 -22.13
C TYR A 292 -22.14 -29.22 -22.42
N VAL A 293 -21.56 -29.81 -21.38
CA VAL A 293 -20.88 -31.10 -21.51
C VAL A 293 -21.95 -32.18 -21.42
N GLY A 294 -22.11 -32.93 -22.51
CA GLY A 294 -23.00 -34.08 -22.57
C GLY A 294 -22.60 -35.16 -21.58
N GLY A 295 -23.47 -35.40 -20.62
CA GLY A 295 -23.59 -36.66 -19.90
C GLY A 295 -25.07 -36.86 -19.66
N GLN A 296 -25.69 -37.85 -20.32
CA GLN A 296 -27.05 -38.23 -19.97
C GLN A 296 -27.05 -38.84 -18.57
N PRO A 297 -27.92 -38.35 -17.69
CA PRO A 297 -28.81 -39.26 -17.01
C PRO A 297 -30.27 -38.86 -17.21
N ARG A 298 -31.10 -39.87 -17.48
CA ARG A 298 -32.56 -39.81 -17.49
C ARG A 298 -33.10 -38.99 -16.33
N VAL A 299 -33.96 -38.01 -16.61
CA VAL A 299 -34.83 -37.40 -15.60
C VAL A 299 -36.27 -37.53 -16.05
N ASP A 300 -37.05 -38.14 -15.17
CA ASP A 300 -38.49 -38.35 -15.25
C ASP A 300 -39.24 -37.03 -15.41
N LYS A 301 -40.26 -37.08 -16.27
CA LYS A 301 -41.24 -36.01 -16.42
C LYS A 301 -42.16 -36.06 -15.20
N THR A 302 -42.14 -35.05 -14.33
CA THR A 302 -43.34 -34.57 -13.62
C THR A 302 -43.05 -33.31 -12.80
N GLN A 303 -44.07 -32.44 -12.74
CA GLN A 303 -44.21 -31.23 -11.91
C GLN A 303 -43.65 -29.91 -12.47
N VAL A 304 -44.41 -29.43 -13.45
CA VAL A 304 -44.63 -28.01 -13.76
C VAL A 304 -45.63 -27.42 -12.75
N SER A 305 -45.54 -26.09 -12.54
CA SER A 305 -46.45 -25.20 -11.79
C SER A 305 -46.01 -24.97 -10.34
N SER A 306 -45.48 -23.82 -9.93
CA SER A 306 -46.01 -22.47 -10.11
C SER A 306 -44.95 -21.45 -9.70
N LYS A 307 -44.71 -20.42 -10.53
CA LYS A 307 -44.15 -19.10 -10.18
C LYS A 307 -44.04 -18.24 -11.44
N ILE A 308 -45.19 -17.97 -12.05
CA ILE A 308 -45.37 -16.88 -13.00
C ILE A 308 -46.15 -15.81 -12.24
N GLN A 309 -45.46 -14.90 -11.53
CA GLN A 309 -46.05 -13.63 -11.08
C GLN A 309 -45.03 -12.60 -10.52
N MET A 310 -43.79 -12.61 -11.00
CA MET A 310 -42.83 -11.51 -10.75
C MET A 310 -42.07 -11.07 -12.02
N ALA A 311 -42.25 -11.79 -13.13
CA ALA A 311 -41.65 -11.46 -14.42
C ALA A 311 -42.48 -10.46 -15.25
N GLU A 312 -43.73 -10.19 -14.88
CA GLU A 312 -44.61 -9.24 -15.60
C GLU A 312 -44.50 -7.79 -15.11
N ILE A 313 -44.07 -7.55 -13.87
CA ILE A 313 -43.86 -6.18 -13.36
C ILE A 313 -42.56 -5.58 -13.90
N PHE A 314 -41.53 -6.40 -14.13
CA PHE A 314 -40.28 -5.94 -14.76
C PHE A 314 -40.42 -5.65 -16.26
N ARG A 315 -41.58 -5.94 -16.85
CA ARG A 315 -41.85 -5.77 -18.29
C ARG A 315 -42.49 -4.42 -18.64
N SER A 316 -42.95 -3.64 -17.65
CA SER A 316 -43.64 -2.35 -17.88
C SER A 316 -42.76 -1.10 -17.76
N LEU A 317 -41.46 -1.24 -17.49
CA LEU A 317 -40.48 -0.14 -17.50
C LEU A 317 -39.46 -0.35 -18.63
N GLN A 318 -39.93 -0.28 -19.88
CA GLN A 318 -39.08 -0.13 -21.07
C GLN A 318 -39.16 1.33 -21.56
N LEU A 319 -38.04 2.05 -21.48
CA LEU A 319 -37.66 3.09 -22.44
C LEU A 319 -36.49 2.53 -23.30
N PRO A 320 -36.41 2.88 -24.59
CA PRO A 320 -36.01 1.95 -25.64
C PRO A 320 -34.49 1.92 -25.87
N PHE A 321 -33.85 0.78 -25.57
CA PHE A 321 -32.53 0.47 -26.13
C PHE A 321 -32.31 -1.04 -26.29
N MET A 322 -33.25 -1.76 -26.91
CA MET A 322 -33.00 -3.13 -27.36
C MET A 322 -33.73 -3.40 -28.68
N GLY A 323 -33.07 -3.01 -29.76
CA GLY A 323 -33.43 -3.40 -31.11
C GLY A 323 -32.18 -3.44 -31.98
N LEU A 324 -31.14 -4.19 -31.58
CA LEU A 324 -29.94 -4.35 -32.43
C LEU A 324 -28.95 -5.45 -31.98
N PHE A 325 -29.41 -6.66 -31.62
CA PHE A 325 -28.49 -7.81 -31.56
C PHE A 325 -29.11 -9.05 -32.18
N ASN A 326 -29.16 -9.05 -33.51
CA ASN A 326 -28.99 -10.28 -34.28
C ASN A 326 -28.51 -9.93 -35.70
N ARG A 327 -27.22 -9.64 -35.83
CA ARG A 327 -26.45 -9.77 -37.09
C ARG A 327 -25.00 -10.05 -36.69
N SER A 328 -24.46 -11.16 -37.17
CA SER A 328 -23.03 -11.33 -37.39
C SER A 328 -22.54 -10.17 -38.27
N LYS A 329 -22.09 -9.09 -37.64
CA LYS A 329 -21.67 -7.86 -38.33
C LYS A 329 -20.16 -7.93 -38.51
N ALA A 330 -19.73 -7.87 -39.76
CA ALA A 330 -18.39 -7.43 -40.10
C ALA A 330 -18.08 -6.15 -39.29
N LEU A 331 -16.91 -6.14 -38.67
CA LEU A 331 -16.38 -5.02 -37.90
C LEU A 331 -16.54 -3.71 -38.66
N SER A 332 -17.08 -2.67 -38.01
CA SER A 332 -17.07 -1.33 -38.60
C SER A 332 -15.61 -0.87 -38.79
N SER A 333 -15.35 0.01 -39.77
CA SER A 333 -14.00 0.56 -40.01
C SER A 333 -13.43 1.23 -38.76
N ASP A 334 -14.28 1.89 -37.98
CA ASP A 334 -13.90 2.61 -36.76
C ASP A 334 -13.52 1.65 -35.63
N ASP A 335 -14.26 0.55 -35.45
CA ASP A 335 -13.92 -0.49 -34.47
C ASP A 335 -12.62 -1.21 -34.82
N LYS A 336 -12.27 -1.29 -36.11
CA LYS A 336 -11.01 -1.87 -36.58
C LYS A 336 -9.83 -0.93 -36.30
N LEU A 337 -9.97 0.36 -36.64
CA LEU A 337 -8.92 1.35 -36.41
C LEU A 337 -8.58 1.49 -34.92
N LYS A 338 -9.61 1.53 -34.07
CA LYS A 338 -9.43 1.54 -32.61
C LYS A 338 -8.67 0.33 -32.09
N ARG A 339 -8.99 -0.88 -32.56
CA ARG A 339 -8.24 -2.08 -32.20
C ARG A 339 -6.79 -2.00 -32.65
N GLU A 340 -6.52 -1.55 -33.87
CA GLU A 340 -5.16 -1.41 -34.39
C GLU A 340 -4.35 -0.40 -33.58
N ALA A 341 -4.93 0.76 -33.24
CA ALA A 341 -4.28 1.77 -32.39
C ALA A 341 -3.99 1.24 -30.97
N VAL A 342 -4.93 0.49 -30.36
CA VAL A 342 -4.70 -0.15 -29.06
C VAL A 342 -3.60 -1.21 -29.14
N GLN A 343 -3.57 -2.03 -30.18
CA GLN A 343 -2.51 -3.03 -30.37
C GLN A 343 -1.15 -2.37 -30.63
N PHE A 344 -1.13 -1.26 -31.36
CA PHE A 344 0.06 -0.45 -31.53
C PHE A 344 0.56 0.12 -30.20
N MET A 345 -0.34 0.66 -29.36
CA MET A 345 -0.02 1.11 -27.98
C MET A 345 0.63 0.00 -27.16
N ARG A 346 0.05 -1.20 -27.19
CA ARG A 346 0.60 -2.36 -26.49
C ARG A 346 2.02 -2.67 -26.96
N GLY A 347 2.20 -2.79 -28.27
CA GLY A 347 3.49 -3.09 -28.88
C GLY A 347 4.59 -2.08 -28.50
N ILE A 348 4.33 -0.78 -28.63
CA ILE A 348 5.33 0.24 -28.29
C ILE A 348 5.60 0.31 -26.78
N MET A 349 4.60 0.08 -25.94
CA MET A 349 4.77 0.09 -24.48
C MET A 349 5.56 -1.13 -24.02
N ASP A 350 5.26 -2.32 -24.54
CA ASP A 350 5.97 -3.53 -24.20
C ASP A 350 7.43 -3.47 -24.67
N GLU A 351 7.67 -2.97 -25.88
CA GLU A 351 9.00 -2.71 -26.43
C GLU A 351 9.88 -1.88 -25.47
N CYS A 352 9.32 -0.82 -24.87
CA CYS A 352 10.08 0.09 -24.01
C CYS A 352 10.02 -0.20 -22.51
N THR A 353 9.02 -0.92 -22.01
CA THR A 353 8.75 -1.03 -20.56
C THR A 353 8.66 -2.46 -20.07
N HIS A 354 8.52 -3.45 -20.93
CA HIS A 354 8.42 -4.83 -20.46
C HIS A 354 9.76 -5.31 -19.89
N LEU A 355 9.77 -5.71 -18.62
CA LEU A 355 10.97 -6.16 -17.90
C LEU A 355 11.74 -7.33 -18.56
N LYS A 356 11.09 -8.14 -19.42
CA LYS A 356 11.74 -9.22 -20.18
C LYS A 356 12.75 -8.67 -21.22
N ASN A 357 12.58 -7.42 -21.62
CA ASN A 357 13.43 -6.74 -22.57
C ASN A 357 14.67 -6.09 -21.91
N PHE A 358 14.89 -6.33 -20.62
CA PHE A 358 16.00 -5.82 -19.81
C PHE A 358 16.70 -6.99 -19.12
N ASP A 359 17.97 -6.82 -18.75
CA ASP A 359 18.70 -7.84 -18.00
C ASP A 359 18.04 -8.14 -16.64
N VAL A 360 18.04 -9.42 -16.26
CA VAL A 360 17.57 -9.86 -14.93
C VAL A 360 18.50 -9.31 -13.85
N PRO A 361 18.02 -8.71 -12.74
CA PRO A 361 18.85 -8.24 -11.64
C PRO A 361 19.89 -9.27 -11.19
N VAL A 362 21.05 -8.83 -10.68
CA VAL A 362 22.18 -9.73 -10.33
C VAL A 362 21.75 -10.89 -9.42
N ASP A 363 20.86 -10.65 -8.47
CA ASP A 363 20.24 -11.69 -7.65
C ASP A 363 18.71 -11.49 -7.64
N PRO A 364 17.97 -12.13 -8.55
CA PRO A 364 16.51 -11.97 -8.65
C PRO A 364 15.77 -12.48 -7.40
N SER A 365 16.40 -13.34 -6.59
CA SER A 365 15.78 -13.83 -5.35
C SER A 365 15.68 -12.76 -4.25
N LEU A 366 16.33 -11.60 -4.42
CA LEU A 366 16.16 -10.42 -3.57
C LEU A 366 15.00 -9.53 -4.01
N CYS A 367 14.23 -9.93 -5.02
CA CYS A 367 13.02 -9.24 -5.44
C CYS A 367 11.78 -9.79 -4.73
N VAL A 368 11.01 -8.89 -4.11
CA VAL A 368 9.68 -9.18 -3.55
C VAL A 368 8.66 -8.19 -4.11
N SER A 369 7.86 -8.64 -5.07
CA SER A 369 6.80 -7.83 -5.70
C SER A 369 5.53 -7.87 -4.87
N VAL A 370 4.89 -6.70 -4.68
CA VAL A 370 3.67 -6.57 -3.87
C VAL A 370 2.51 -6.08 -4.73
N SER A 371 1.44 -6.87 -4.88
CA SER A 371 0.27 -6.52 -5.71
C SER A 371 -1.01 -6.42 -4.87
N ALA A 372 -2.02 -5.69 -5.31
CA ALA A 372 -3.32 -5.65 -4.62
C ALA A 372 -4.23 -6.80 -5.10
N GLU A 373 -5.03 -7.37 -4.19
CA GLU A 373 -5.92 -8.51 -4.54
C GLU A 373 -7.00 -8.13 -5.54
N TYR A 374 -7.59 -6.93 -5.43
CA TYR A 374 -8.68 -6.44 -6.30
C TYR A 374 -8.25 -5.21 -7.12
N ASP A 375 -7.02 -5.23 -7.63
CA ASP A 375 -6.43 -4.11 -8.38
C ASP A 375 -7.19 -3.82 -9.70
N ALA A 376 -7.84 -2.66 -9.80
CA ALA A 376 -8.53 -2.27 -11.05
C ALA A 376 -7.64 -1.50 -12.03
N TYR A 377 -6.46 -1.06 -11.60
CA TYR A 377 -5.44 -0.45 -12.45
C TYR A 377 -4.65 -1.53 -13.19
N GLN A 378 -4.58 -2.72 -12.60
CA GLN A 378 -3.80 -3.87 -13.06
C GLN A 378 -4.70 -5.11 -13.11
N PRO A 379 -5.50 -5.29 -14.19
CA PRO A 379 -6.43 -6.41 -14.28
C PRO A 379 -5.70 -7.76 -14.15
N GLN A 380 -6.21 -8.66 -13.29
CA GLN A 380 -5.61 -9.99 -13.12
C GLN A 380 -5.67 -10.79 -14.43
N GLY A 381 -4.57 -11.50 -14.75
CA GLY A 381 -4.42 -12.24 -16.01
C GLY A 381 -3.91 -11.41 -17.19
N SER A 382 -3.72 -10.10 -17.04
CA SER A 382 -3.26 -9.24 -18.14
C SER A 382 -1.78 -9.37 -18.50
N ILE A 383 -0.92 -9.83 -17.58
CA ILE A 383 0.54 -9.98 -17.75
C ILE A 383 1.12 -11.05 -16.81
N ARG A 384 2.30 -11.60 -17.18
CA ARG A 384 3.14 -12.51 -16.38
C ARG A 384 3.61 -11.88 -15.06
N ASP A 385 3.54 -12.63 -13.97
CA ASP A 385 4.02 -12.17 -12.67
C ASP A 385 5.56 -12.05 -12.65
N VAL A 386 6.12 -11.23 -11.75
CA VAL A 386 7.57 -11.01 -11.64
C VAL A 386 8.37 -12.33 -11.50
N PRO A 387 7.92 -13.35 -10.75
CA PRO A 387 8.62 -14.63 -10.64
C PRO A 387 8.73 -15.43 -11.94
N GLU A 388 7.88 -15.15 -12.94
CA GLU A 388 7.94 -15.82 -14.25
C GLU A 388 9.06 -15.28 -15.14
N ILE A 389 9.43 -14.01 -14.94
CA ILE A 389 10.52 -13.34 -15.67
C ILE A 389 11.84 -13.35 -14.90
N TRP A 390 11.78 -13.32 -13.57
CA TRP A 390 12.93 -13.28 -12.67
C TRP A 390 12.91 -14.51 -11.75
N PRO A 391 13.60 -15.60 -12.14
CA PRO A 391 13.58 -16.85 -11.39
C PRO A 391 14.03 -16.66 -9.94
N GLY A 392 13.23 -17.14 -8.99
CA GLY A 392 13.51 -17.02 -7.55
C GLY A 392 12.98 -15.75 -6.90
N ALA A 393 12.46 -14.78 -7.67
CA ALA A 393 11.70 -13.66 -7.12
C ALA A 393 10.40 -14.17 -6.46
N THR A 394 9.88 -13.39 -5.51
CA THR A 394 8.62 -13.72 -4.80
C THR A 394 7.57 -12.65 -5.07
N SER A 395 6.31 -13.07 -5.21
CA SER A 395 5.16 -12.16 -5.28
C SER A 395 4.23 -12.35 -4.10
N MET A 396 3.66 -11.26 -3.62
CA MET A 396 2.72 -11.25 -2.51
C MET A 396 1.53 -10.33 -2.79
N PHE A 397 0.39 -10.63 -2.17
CA PHE A 397 -0.86 -9.89 -2.35
C PHE A 397 -1.28 -9.14 -1.08
N VAL A 398 -1.80 -7.93 -1.26
CA VAL A 398 -2.45 -7.15 -0.21
C VAL A 398 -3.93 -7.56 -0.13
N PRO A 399 -4.36 -8.24 0.94
CA PRO A 399 -5.69 -8.82 1.02
C PRO A 399 -6.78 -7.75 1.17
N GLY A 400 -7.92 -7.98 0.50
CA GLY A 400 -9.15 -7.20 0.69
C GLY A 400 -9.11 -5.77 0.14
N THR A 401 -8.12 -5.42 -0.68
CA THR A 401 -7.92 -4.03 -1.15
C THR A 401 -7.65 -3.96 -2.65
N GLY A 402 -8.06 -2.83 -3.25
CA GLY A 402 -7.66 -2.42 -4.60
C GLY A 402 -6.40 -1.57 -4.61
N HIS A 403 -6.05 -1.03 -5.78
CA HIS A 403 -4.83 -0.24 -6.00
C HIS A 403 -4.80 1.02 -5.12
N VAL A 404 -5.88 1.81 -5.16
CA VAL A 404 -5.95 3.10 -4.46
C VAL A 404 -5.97 2.88 -2.96
N GLY A 405 -6.74 1.91 -2.48
CA GLY A 405 -6.79 1.56 -1.06
C GLY A 405 -5.42 1.11 -0.54
N SER A 406 -4.70 0.29 -1.31
CA SER A 406 -3.34 -0.14 -0.96
C SER A 406 -2.37 1.04 -0.93
N TYR A 407 -2.42 1.89 -1.95
CA TYR A 407 -1.57 3.08 -2.08
C TYR A 407 -1.78 4.12 -0.97
N LEU A 408 -3.00 4.25 -0.44
CA LEU A 408 -3.30 5.22 0.62
C LEU A 408 -3.00 4.66 2.02
N PHE A 409 -3.26 3.37 2.27
CA PHE A 409 -3.36 2.85 3.63
C PHE A 409 -2.36 1.75 4.02
N LYS A 410 -1.51 1.25 3.09
CA LYS A 410 -0.67 0.05 3.34
C LYS A 410 0.83 0.31 3.44
N GLN A 411 1.23 1.55 3.72
CA GLN A 411 2.64 1.95 3.82
C GLN A 411 3.46 1.14 4.84
N LYS A 412 2.87 0.82 6.01
CA LYS A 412 3.50 -0.03 7.02
C LYS A 412 3.83 -1.44 6.49
N MET A 413 2.95 -2.01 5.66
CA MET A 413 3.19 -3.30 5.03
C MET A 413 4.33 -3.21 4.03
N PHE A 414 4.37 -2.18 3.18
CA PHE A 414 5.45 -1.98 2.22
C PHE A 414 6.81 -1.82 2.91
N ARG A 415 6.89 -1.04 4.01
CA ARG A 415 8.12 -0.95 4.83
C ARG A 415 8.52 -2.31 5.41
N GLY A 416 7.56 -3.10 5.90
CA GLY A 416 7.81 -4.44 6.40
C GLY A 416 8.51 -5.34 5.37
N VAL A 417 8.05 -5.31 4.12
CA VAL A 417 8.67 -6.06 3.01
C VAL A 417 10.08 -5.55 2.72
N ILE A 418 10.30 -4.23 2.73
CA ILE A 418 11.64 -3.65 2.58
C ILE A 418 12.58 -4.16 3.67
N TYR A 419 12.13 -4.20 4.93
CA TYR A 419 12.95 -4.74 6.02
C TYR A 419 13.27 -6.22 5.84
N GLU A 420 12.29 -7.02 5.40
CA GLU A 420 12.52 -8.44 5.11
C GLU A 420 13.58 -8.64 4.01
N VAL A 421 13.57 -7.81 2.97
CA VAL A 421 14.58 -7.85 1.90
C VAL A 421 15.96 -7.40 2.41
N ILE A 422 16.03 -6.32 3.20
CA ILE A 422 17.29 -5.87 3.83
C ILE A 422 17.89 -6.98 4.71
N ASP A 423 17.06 -7.60 5.55
CA ASP A 423 17.47 -8.68 6.43
C ASP A 423 17.97 -9.87 5.59
N LYS A 424 17.25 -10.24 4.51
CA LYS A 424 17.67 -11.29 3.57
C LYS A 424 19.02 -11.00 2.91
N MET A 425 19.30 -9.75 2.54
CA MET A 425 20.61 -9.35 1.99
C MET A 425 21.73 -9.54 3.01
N LYS A 426 21.53 -9.05 4.23
CA LYS A 426 22.49 -9.23 5.34
C LYS A 426 22.76 -10.71 5.64
N HIS A 427 21.72 -11.54 5.55
CA HIS A 427 21.82 -12.98 5.76
C HIS A 427 22.62 -13.68 4.68
N LYS A 428 22.37 -13.34 3.41
CA LYS A 428 23.16 -13.87 2.30
C LYS A 428 24.62 -13.47 2.37
N GLU A 429 24.90 -12.21 2.72
CA GLU A 429 26.28 -11.74 2.90
C GLU A 429 26.97 -12.49 4.03
N MET A 430 26.32 -12.62 5.19
CA MET A 430 26.83 -13.39 6.32
C MET A 430 27.13 -14.84 5.91
N LEU A 431 26.19 -15.52 5.26
CA LEU A 431 26.42 -16.91 4.85
C LEU A 431 27.58 -17.01 3.84
N SER A 432 27.68 -16.07 2.89
CA SER A 432 28.76 -16.05 1.90
C SER A 432 30.13 -15.74 2.49
N SER A 433 30.18 -15.06 3.65
CA SER A 433 31.43 -14.77 4.35
C SER A 433 31.86 -15.87 5.31
N LEU A 434 30.96 -16.79 5.69
CA LEU A 434 31.29 -17.92 6.53
C LEU A 434 32.12 -18.96 5.77
N LYS A 435 33.24 -19.36 6.39
CA LYS A 435 34.08 -20.48 5.97
C LYS A 435 33.92 -21.69 6.86
N VAL A 436 33.51 -21.51 8.12
CA VAL A 436 33.32 -22.60 9.08
C VAL A 436 31.99 -22.42 9.82
N LEU A 437 31.16 -23.45 9.85
CA LEU A 437 29.95 -23.53 10.66
C LEU A 437 30.00 -24.79 11.52
N THR A 438 29.85 -24.66 12.83
CA THR A 438 29.84 -25.81 13.74
C THR A 438 28.58 -25.90 14.58
N LEU A 439 28.18 -27.12 14.90
CA LEU A 439 27.00 -27.40 15.73
C LEU A 439 27.38 -28.13 17.02
N ASP A 440 26.69 -27.81 18.11
CA ASP A 440 26.61 -28.72 19.25
C ASP A 440 25.70 -29.92 18.94
N LEU A 441 25.76 -30.94 19.80
CA LEU A 441 24.98 -32.17 19.67
C LEU A 441 23.84 -32.29 20.69
N THR A 442 24.09 -32.12 21.99
CA THR A 442 23.15 -32.55 23.03
C THR A 442 22.24 -31.40 23.43
N GLY A 443 20.94 -31.51 23.17
CA GLY A 443 19.99 -30.38 23.28
C GLY A 443 19.87 -29.61 21.97
N THR A 444 20.90 -29.68 21.12
CA THR A 444 20.94 -29.04 19.81
C THR A 444 20.50 -29.96 18.67
N VAL A 445 21.30 -30.97 18.29
CA VAL A 445 21.00 -31.91 17.17
C VAL A 445 20.14 -33.08 17.63
N TYR A 446 20.46 -33.67 18.80
CA TYR A 446 19.69 -34.74 19.42
C TYR A 446 19.34 -34.39 20.87
N ARG A 447 18.46 -35.20 21.46
CA ARG A 447 18.22 -35.26 22.91
C ARG A 447 18.32 -36.68 23.42
N PHE A 448 18.44 -36.81 24.74
CA PHE A 448 18.24 -38.10 25.37
C PHE A 448 16.75 -38.50 25.29
N THR A 449 16.50 -39.79 25.06
CA THR A 449 15.14 -40.37 25.08
C THR A 449 14.53 -40.30 26.49
N LYS A 450 15.37 -40.45 27.51
CA LYS A 450 15.05 -40.27 28.93
C LYS A 450 16.15 -39.44 29.59
N PRO A 451 15.85 -38.63 30.62
CA PRO A 451 16.89 -37.98 31.41
C PRO A 451 17.88 -39.01 31.98
N PRO A 452 19.20 -38.73 32.04
CA PRO A 452 20.19 -39.71 32.47
C PRO A 452 19.93 -40.34 33.84
N PHE A 453 19.49 -39.53 34.83
CA PHE A 453 19.17 -40.03 36.17
C PHE A 453 17.99 -41.02 36.16
N LEU A 454 17.01 -40.83 35.27
CA LEU A 454 15.88 -41.75 35.13
C LEU A 454 16.34 -43.07 34.50
N GLN A 455 17.25 -43.00 33.51
CA GLN A 455 17.86 -44.20 32.94
C GLN A 455 18.67 -44.98 33.98
N TYR A 456 19.38 -44.29 34.88
CA TYR A 456 20.12 -44.93 35.98
C TYR A 456 19.17 -45.68 36.91
N GLN A 457 18.07 -45.05 37.31
CA GLN A 457 17.07 -45.64 38.19
C GLN A 457 16.35 -46.85 37.55
N GLU A 458 15.97 -46.76 36.28
CA GLU A 458 15.37 -47.88 35.55
C GLU A 458 16.36 -49.04 35.39
N THR A 459 17.62 -48.75 35.04
CA THR A 459 18.64 -49.80 34.91
C THR A 459 18.90 -50.45 36.26
N ALA A 460 18.98 -49.69 37.36
CA ALA A 460 19.12 -50.27 38.70
C ALA A 460 17.95 -51.21 39.04
N LYS A 461 16.72 -50.83 38.67
CA LYS A 461 15.52 -51.65 38.88
C LYS A 461 15.58 -52.98 38.12
N GLU A 462 16.18 -53.03 36.93
CA GLU A 462 16.40 -54.27 36.17
C GLU A 462 17.35 -55.24 36.90
N TYR A 463 18.25 -54.73 37.73
CA TYR A 463 19.13 -55.52 38.60
C TYR A 463 18.56 -55.70 40.01
N ASN A 464 17.26 -55.49 40.20
CA ASN A 464 16.54 -55.60 41.48
C ASN A 464 16.98 -54.59 42.56
N ILE A 465 17.62 -53.48 42.18
CA ILE A 465 17.95 -52.37 43.09
C ILE A 465 16.91 -51.27 42.95
N VAL A 466 16.12 -51.05 44.01
CA VAL A 466 15.05 -50.05 44.01
C VAL A 466 15.55 -48.77 44.67
N VAL A 467 15.63 -47.70 43.88
CA VAL A 467 16.05 -46.37 44.31
C VAL A 467 15.01 -45.31 43.92
N ASN A 468 14.94 -44.23 44.70
CA ASN A 468 14.07 -43.10 44.40
C ASN A 468 14.64 -42.25 43.25
N GLU A 469 13.79 -41.84 42.31
CA GLU A 469 14.19 -41.00 41.17
C GLU A 469 14.83 -39.67 41.60
N ASN A 470 14.26 -38.99 42.60
CA ASN A 470 14.74 -37.68 43.05
C ASN A 470 16.11 -37.78 43.72
N ASP A 471 16.36 -38.85 44.47
CA ASP A 471 17.64 -39.07 45.15
C ASP A 471 18.74 -39.36 44.12
N VAL A 472 18.47 -40.23 43.14
CA VAL A 472 19.39 -40.48 42.01
C VAL A 472 19.66 -39.20 41.23
N LYS A 473 18.63 -38.36 41.00
CA LYS A 473 18.79 -37.08 40.31
C LYS A 473 19.71 -36.12 41.08
N GLN A 474 19.53 -35.99 42.39
CA GLN A 474 20.36 -35.12 43.23
C GLN A 474 21.80 -35.64 43.31
N ALA A 475 21.97 -36.93 43.59
CA ALA A 475 23.28 -37.59 43.66
C ALA A 475 24.02 -37.53 42.32
N PHE A 476 23.35 -37.82 41.20
CA PHE A 476 23.95 -37.73 39.87
C PHE A 476 24.45 -36.31 39.59
N LYS A 477 23.65 -35.28 39.91
CA LYS A 477 24.04 -33.88 39.69
C LYS A 477 25.25 -33.49 40.55
N ALA A 478 25.27 -33.88 41.82
CA ALA A 478 26.37 -33.60 42.72
C ALA A 478 27.67 -34.30 42.24
N ASN A 479 27.58 -35.59 41.91
CA ASN A 479 28.70 -36.37 41.39
C ASN A 479 29.19 -35.84 40.04
N TRP A 480 28.29 -35.45 39.14
CA TRP A 480 28.64 -34.86 37.86
C TRP A 480 29.46 -33.59 38.02
N SER A 481 29.06 -32.68 38.92
CA SER A 481 29.82 -31.47 39.22
C SER A 481 31.19 -31.81 39.80
N ARG A 482 31.24 -32.67 40.82
CA ARG A 482 32.49 -33.12 41.47
C ARG A 482 33.47 -33.75 40.47
N MET A 483 32.96 -34.61 39.59
CA MET A 483 33.78 -35.30 38.60
C MET A 483 34.32 -34.33 37.53
N ASN A 484 33.54 -33.34 37.09
CA ASN A 484 34.04 -32.34 36.14
C ASN A 484 35.06 -31.37 36.75
N GLU A 485 34.96 -31.09 38.05
CA GLU A 485 35.91 -30.24 38.77
C GLU A 485 37.24 -30.97 39.03
N ASN A 486 37.18 -32.20 39.55
CA ASN A 486 38.38 -32.97 39.92
C ASN A 486 39.04 -33.66 38.72
N HIS A 487 38.25 -34.02 37.70
CA HIS A 487 38.68 -34.81 36.56
C HIS A 487 38.09 -34.25 35.26
N PRO A 488 38.51 -33.04 34.83
CA PRO A 488 37.96 -32.38 33.65
C PRO A 488 38.19 -33.19 32.36
N HIS A 489 37.43 -32.87 31.31
CA HIS A 489 37.53 -33.50 29.98
C HIS A 489 37.40 -35.03 30.04
N PHE A 490 36.46 -35.53 30.84
CA PHE A 490 36.22 -36.96 31.06
C PHE A 490 37.45 -37.71 31.57
N GLY A 491 38.31 -37.00 32.31
CA GLY A 491 39.51 -37.55 32.90
C GLY A 491 40.65 -37.75 31.91
N SER A 492 40.63 -37.23 30.69
CA SER A 492 41.73 -37.43 29.70
C SER A 492 43.16 -37.12 30.19
N THR A 493 43.30 -36.34 31.28
CA THR A 493 44.57 -36.01 31.93
C THR A 493 44.79 -36.66 33.29
N THR A 494 43.74 -37.20 33.95
CA THR A 494 43.79 -37.74 35.32
C THR A 494 43.46 -39.24 35.38
N HIS A 495 42.56 -39.67 34.50
CA HIS A 495 42.17 -41.05 34.25
C HIS A 495 42.80 -41.49 32.94
N HIS A 496 43.50 -42.64 32.94
CA HIS A 496 44.05 -43.17 31.69
C HIS A 496 42.97 -43.49 30.63
N ASP A 497 41.69 -43.59 31.04
CA ASP A 497 40.55 -43.87 30.15
C ASP A 497 39.24 -43.22 30.66
N SER A 498 38.47 -42.59 29.76
CA SER A 498 37.12 -42.06 30.03
C SER A 498 36.12 -43.12 30.50
N THR A 499 36.36 -44.40 30.20
CA THR A 499 35.57 -45.51 30.76
C THR A 499 35.56 -45.47 32.29
N ASN A 500 36.72 -45.33 32.92
CA ASN A 500 36.85 -45.33 34.39
C ASN A 500 36.15 -44.11 35.00
N TRP A 501 36.29 -42.95 34.35
CA TRP A 501 35.59 -41.74 34.76
C TRP A 501 34.08 -41.95 34.85
N TRP A 502 33.49 -42.61 33.84
CA TRP A 502 32.06 -42.92 33.85
C TRP A 502 31.68 -43.99 34.87
N MET A 503 32.52 -45.00 35.08
CA MET A 503 32.29 -46.00 36.14
C MET A 503 32.27 -45.33 37.52
N ASP A 504 33.24 -44.46 37.81
CA ASP A 504 33.34 -43.75 39.08
C ASP A 504 32.15 -42.81 39.30
N LEU A 505 31.67 -42.14 38.25
CA LEU A 505 30.45 -41.34 38.31
C LEU A 505 29.23 -42.20 38.72
N VAL A 506 29.06 -43.38 38.10
CA VAL A 506 27.95 -44.29 38.43
C VAL A 506 28.08 -44.79 39.86
N HIS A 507 29.27 -45.26 40.24
CA HIS A 507 29.54 -45.75 41.59
C HIS A 507 29.29 -44.67 42.64
N GLY A 508 29.84 -43.47 42.48
CA GLY A 508 29.62 -42.35 43.41
C GLY A 508 28.15 -41.93 43.49
N THR A 509 27.42 -41.98 42.37
CA THR A 509 25.97 -41.69 42.36
C THR A 509 25.20 -42.71 43.20
N PHE A 510 25.45 -44.01 43.03
CA PHE A 510 24.75 -45.04 43.80
C PHE A 510 25.25 -45.16 45.24
N GLU A 511 26.51 -44.84 45.51
CA GLU A 511 27.05 -44.76 46.86
C GLU A 511 26.34 -43.68 47.69
N ASP A 512 26.16 -42.49 47.11
CA ASP A 512 25.44 -41.39 47.77
C ASP A 512 23.95 -41.72 48.01
N VAL A 513 23.33 -42.53 47.13
CA VAL A 513 21.90 -42.90 47.24
C VAL A 513 21.69 -44.07 48.19
N LEU A 514 22.54 -45.09 48.15
CA LEU A 514 22.37 -46.33 48.92
C LEU A 514 23.04 -46.28 50.31
N GLY A 515 23.99 -45.37 50.52
CA GLY A 515 24.71 -45.20 51.77
C GLY A 515 25.32 -46.51 52.25
N SER A 516 24.95 -46.95 53.46
CA SER A 516 25.44 -48.21 54.05
C SER A 516 25.03 -49.48 53.29
N SER A 517 24.02 -49.41 52.43
CA SER A 517 23.58 -50.54 51.59
C SER A 517 24.37 -50.68 50.29
N TYR A 518 25.30 -49.75 50.00
CA TYR A 518 26.09 -49.78 48.79
C TYR A 518 27.10 -50.94 48.79
N GLN A 519 27.03 -51.78 47.75
CA GLN A 519 28.01 -52.83 47.51
C GLN A 519 28.59 -52.71 46.10
N LYS A 520 29.90 -52.46 46.00
CA LYS A 520 30.58 -52.22 44.72
C LYS A 520 30.33 -53.32 43.68
N HIS A 521 30.31 -54.58 44.09
CA HIS A 521 30.12 -55.72 43.18
C HIS A 521 28.69 -55.83 42.62
N GLU A 522 27.68 -55.28 43.30
CA GLU A 522 26.29 -55.23 42.82
C GLU A 522 26.09 -54.07 41.83
N ILE A 523 26.80 -52.95 42.03
CA ILE A 523 26.71 -51.76 41.15
C ILE A 523 27.58 -51.89 39.89
N GLN A 524 28.66 -52.67 39.94
CA GLN A 524 29.59 -52.83 38.82
C GLN A 524 28.90 -53.32 37.52
N PRO A 525 27.99 -54.31 37.52
CA PRO A 525 27.23 -54.70 36.34
C PRO A 525 26.31 -53.58 35.81
N ILE A 526 25.71 -52.78 36.70
CA ILE A 526 24.84 -51.65 36.34
C ILE A 526 25.67 -50.55 35.65
N ALA A 527 26.84 -50.22 36.20
CA ALA A 527 27.77 -49.25 35.61
C ALA A 527 28.21 -49.68 34.21
N LEU A 528 28.55 -50.95 34.03
CA LEU A 528 28.91 -51.51 32.72
C LEU A 528 27.72 -51.50 31.74
N HIS A 529 26.52 -51.86 32.20
CA HIS A 529 25.30 -51.79 31.39
C HIS A 529 25.08 -50.36 30.90
N LEU A 530 25.05 -49.38 31.81
CA LEU A 530 24.86 -47.97 31.46
C LEU A 530 25.93 -47.48 30.48
N TYR A 531 27.20 -47.78 30.73
CA TYR A 531 28.29 -47.39 29.83
C TYR A 531 28.11 -47.95 28.40
N ASN A 532 27.73 -49.22 28.29
CA ASN A 532 27.47 -49.90 27.02
C ASN A 532 26.23 -49.34 26.34
N LEU A 533 25.16 -49.07 27.08
CA LEU A 533 23.91 -48.51 26.58
C LEU A 533 24.15 -47.14 25.92
N TYR A 534 24.90 -46.24 26.58
CA TYR A 534 25.30 -44.94 26.03
C TYR A 534 26.35 -45.02 24.92
N SER A 535 26.87 -46.21 24.62
CA SER A 535 27.69 -46.48 23.43
C SER A 535 26.87 -46.92 22.21
N THR A 536 25.54 -46.99 22.35
CA THR A 536 24.57 -47.30 21.27
C THR A 536 23.74 -46.08 20.89
N THR A 537 22.88 -46.21 19.90
CA THR A 537 21.92 -45.15 19.52
C THR A 537 20.66 -45.11 20.37
N SER A 538 20.37 -46.15 21.16
CA SER A 538 19.11 -46.30 21.91
C SER A 538 18.78 -45.11 22.83
N PRO A 539 19.76 -44.53 23.55
CA PRO A 539 19.49 -43.37 24.42
C PRO A 539 19.29 -42.05 23.68
N PHE A 540 19.54 -42.00 22.37
CA PHE A 540 19.63 -40.76 21.61
C PHE A 540 18.51 -40.65 20.59
N ARG A 541 17.85 -39.49 20.54
CA ARG A 541 16.84 -39.18 19.53
C ARG A 541 17.16 -37.86 18.86
N VAL A 542 17.46 -37.91 17.56
CA VAL A 542 17.66 -36.72 16.73
C VAL A 542 16.34 -35.95 16.62
N TYR A 543 16.39 -34.62 16.74
CA TYR A 543 15.20 -33.80 16.54
C TYR A 543 14.78 -33.80 15.05
N PRO A 544 13.48 -33.79 14.73
CA PRO A 544 13.03 -33.83 13.34
C PRO A 544 13.55 -32.67 12.47
N ASP A 545 13.63 -31.45 13.02
CA ASP A 545 14.13 -30.25 12.33
C ASP A 545 15.64 -30.29 12.09
N SER A 546 16.41 -31.00 12.93
CA SER A 546 17.84 -31.21 12.74
C SER A 546 18.15 -31.91 11.42
N TRP A 547 17.33 -32.87 11.00
CA TRP A 547 17.54 -33.58 9.73
C TRP A 547 17.42 -32.64 8.54
N GLU A 548 16.36 -31.83 8.50
CA GLU A 548 16.14 -30.85 7.43
C GLU A 548 17.32 -29.88 7.35
N PHE A 549 17.80 -29.40 8.50
CA PHE A 549 18.92 -28.46 8.57
C PHE A 549 20.26 -29.08 8.15
N LEU A 550 20.60 -30.27 8.66
CA LEU A 550 21.84 -30.96 8.30
C LEU A 550 21.88 -31.30 6.80
N HIS A 551 20.76 -31.71 6.21
CA HIS A 551 20.70 -31.94 4.77
C HIS A 551 20.84 -30.66 3.95
N ARG A 552 20.32 -29.52 4.43
CA ARG A 552 20.55 -28.22 3.77
C ARG A 552 22.00 -27.78 3.87
N LEU A 553 22.60 -27.89 5.06
CA LEU A 553 24.02 -27.62 5.26
C LEU A 553 24.89 -28.49 4.35
N LYS A 554 24.55 -29.77 4.20
CA LYS A 554 25.22 -30.67 3.25
C LYS A 554 25.15 -30.13 1.81
N LYS A 555 23.97 -29.73 1.32
CA LYS A 555 23.83 -29.15 -0.03
C LYS A 555 24.67 -27.88 -0.21
N VAL A 556 24.70 -27.01 0.81
CA VAL A 556 25.47 -25.76 0.76
C VAL A 556 26.97 -26.06 0.73
N LYS A 557 27.49 -26.90 1.64
CA LYS A 557 28.93 -27.25 1.65
C LYS A 557 29.38 -28.00 0.39
N ASP A 558 28.49 -28.73 -0.27
CA ASP A 558 28.81 -29.44 -1.52
C ASP A 558 28.89 -28.46 -2.71
N THR A 559 28.42 -27.21 -2.54
CA THR A 559 28.38 -26.16 -3.59
C THR A 559 29.14 -24.89 -3.21
N SER A 560 29.80 -24.85 -2.04
CA SER A 560 30.57 -23.70 -1.55
C SER A 560 31.80 -24.14 -0.75
N ASP A 561 32.69 -23.21 -0.44
CA ASP A 561 33.88 -23.48 0.38
C ASP A 561 33.59 -23.59 1.89
N LEU A 562 32.32 -23.58 2.29
CA LEU A 562 31.90 -23.69 3.68
C LEU A 562 32.22 -25.09 4.24
N LYS A 563 32.94 -25.15 5.36
CA LYS A 563 33.14 -26.39 6.14
C LYS A 563 32.17 -26.49 7.29
N VAL A 564 31.53 -27.64 7.42
CA VAL A 564 30.52 -27.91 8.46
C VAL A 564 31.08 -28.92 9.45
N GLY A 565 31.11 -28.57 10.74
CA GLY A 565 31.66 -29.40 11.80
C GLY A 565 30.74 -29.60 13.00
N LEU A 566 31.17 -30.46 13.91
CA LEU A 566 30.53 -30.66 15.22
C LEU A 566 31.53 -30.32 16.33
N ILE A 567 31.08 -29.60 17.37
CA ILE A 567 31.83 -29.34 18.60
C ILE A 567 30.97 -29.73 19.78
N THR A 568 31.39 -30.72 20.58
CA THR A 568 30.59 -31.24 21.69
C THR A 568 31.43 -31.54 22.93
N ASN A 569 30.86 -31.34 24.12
CA ASN A 569 31.48 -31.77 25.36
C ASN A 569 31.10 -33.24 25.63
N PHE A 570 31.82 -34.16 24.98
CA PHE A 570 31.58 -35.60 25.08
C PHE A 570 32.90 -36.38 25.05
N ASP A 571 32.86 -37.64 25.48
CA ASP A 571 33.95 -38.61 25.33
C ASP A 571 33.95 -39.30 23.95
N ARG A 572 34.94 -40.17 23.71
CA ARG A 572 35.24 -40.87 22.46
C ARG A 572 34.10 -41.72 21.93
N ARG A 573 33.16 -42.16 22.78
CA ARG A 573 31.98 -42.94 22.35
C ARG A 573 31.15 -42.18 21.33
N ILE A 574 31.17 -40.84 21.37
CA ILE A 574 30.38 -40.02 20.46
C ILE A 574 30.68 -40.33 19.00
N VAL A 575 31.94 -40.64 18.66
CA VAL A 575 32.37 -40.94 17.28
C VAL A 575 31.54 -42.09 16.70
N LYS A 576 31.36 -43.17 17.46
CA LYS A 576 30.55 -44.33 17.06
C LYS A 576 29.06 -43.98 17.05
N VAL A 577 28.57 -43.27 18.07
CA VAL A 577 27.16 -42.90 18.22
C VAL A 577 26.69 -42.05 17.03
N ILE A 578 27.41 -40.98 16.67
CA ILE A 578 26.99 -40.11 15.55
C ILE A 578 27.14 -40.78 14.18
N GLN A 579 28.04 -41.77 14.06
CA GLN A 579 28.16 -42.59 12.86
C GLN A 579 26.91 -43.46 12.69
N GLN A 580 26.48 -44.15 13.75
CA GLN A 580 25.30 -45.01 13.74
C GLN A 580 23.99 -44.24 13.64
N LEU A 581 23.92 -43.04 14.24
CA LEU A 581 22.77 -42.14 14.08
C LEU A 581 22.65 -41.58 12.66
N GLY A 582 23.69 -41.69 11.82
CA GLY A 582 23.70 -41.14 10.46
C GLY A 582 24.02 -39.64 10.37
N VAL A 583 24.49 -39.02 11.46
CA VAL A 583 24.85 -37.59 11.50
C VAL A 583 26.28 -37.37 10.97
N ARG A 584 27.24 -38.25 11.31
CA ARG A 584 28.65 -38.13 10.92
C ARG A 584 28.86 -37.95 9.40
N PRO A 585 28.14 -38.65 8.50
CA PRO A 585 28.30 -38.48 7.05
C PRO A 585 27.80 -37.15 6.48
N LEU A 586 27.07 -36.34 7.26
CA LEU A 586 26.54 -35.05 6.82
C LEU A 586 27.49 -33.89 7.10
N VAL A 587 28.51 -34.10 7.94
CA VAL A 587 29.49 -33.08 8.37
C VAL A 587 30.90 -33.46 7.96
N ASP A 588 31.81 -32.48 7.89
CA ASP A 588 33.19 -32.68 7.45
C ASP A 588 34.08 -33.19 8.58
N PHE A 589 33.94 -32.62 9.78
CA PHE A 589 34.76 -32.94 10.94
C PHE A 589 33.99 -32.97 12.26
N LEU A 590 34.61 -33.58 13.27
CA LEU A 590 34.12 -33.67 14.65
C LEU A 590 35.25 -33.29 15.62
N VAL A 591 34.92 -32.44 16.58
CA VAL A 591 35.71 -32.14 17.77
C VAL A 591 34.87 -32.48 19.00
N TYR A 592 35.44 -33.27 19.90
CA TYR A 592 34.81 -33.65 21.17
C TYR A 592 35.82 -33.44 22.30
N SER A 593 35.33 -33.10 23.48
CA SER A 593 36.18 -32.56 24.54
C SER A 593 37.28 -33.49 25.06
N GLU A 594 37.04 -34.80 25.15
CA GLU A 594 38.11 -35.75 25.56
C GLU A 594 39.26 -35.75 24.55
N GLY A 595 38.95 -35.84 23.25
CA GLY A 595 39.97 -35.84 22.20
C GLY A 595 40.63 -34.48 21.97
N ALA A 596 39.98 -33.40 22.41
CA ALA A 596 40.50 -32.04 22.39
C ALA A 596 41.33 -31.69 23.63
N GLN A 597 41.19 -32.45 24.72
CA GLN A 597 41.68 -32.10 26.06
C GLN A 597 41.23 -30.68 26.49
N ALA A 598 40.07 -30.25 25.99
CA ALA A 598 39.48 -28.94 26.22
C ALA A 598 37.96 -29.06 26.06
N SER A 599 37.18 -28.34 26.86
CA SER A 599 35.71 -28.37 26.84
C SER A 599 35.17 -26.97 26.62
N LYS A 600 34.09 -26.82 25.85
CA LYS A 600 33.37 -25.55 25.76
C LYS A 600 33.01 -25.05 27.18
N PRO A 601 33.25 -23.77 27.52
CA PRO A 601 33.56 -22.64 26.63
C PRO A 601 35.05 -22.36 26.35
N ASP A 602 36.00 -23.23 26.70
CA ASP A 602 37.43 -23.02 26.49
C ASP A 602 37.77 -22.72 25.01
N VAL A 603 38.50 -21.63 24.76
CA VAL A 603 38.95 -21.18 23.43
C VAL A 603 39.69 -22.28 22.66
N ASN A 604 40.45 -23.14 23.36
CA ASN A 604 41.24 -24.20 22.75
C ASN A 604 40.40 -25.19 21.92
N ILE A 605 39.16 -25.48 22.33
CA ILE A 605 38.29 -26.40 21.58
C ILE A 605 37.82 -25.78 20.25
N PHE A 606 37.58 -24.47 20.23
CA PHE A 606 37.20 -23.71 19.04
C PHE A 606 38.38 -23.54 18.08
N GLU A 607 39.58 -23.27 18.59
CA GLU A 607 40.80 -23.25 17.78
C GLU A 607 41.10 -24.62 17.15
N LEU A 608 40.92 -25.70 17.90
CA LEU A 608 41.07 -27.05 17.35
C LEU A 608 40.04 -27.33 16.25
N ALA A 609 38.82 -26.81 16.38
CA ALA A 609 37.81 -26.90 15.31
C ALA A 609 38.25 -26.18 14.02
N LEU A 610 38.88 -25.01 14.12
CA LEU A 610 39.46 -24.34 12.93
C LEU A 610 40.59 -25.18 12.33
N LYS A 611 41.49 -25.72 13.15
CA LYS A 611 42.56 -26.61 12.67
C LYS A 611 41.99 -27.84 11.95
N LYS A 612 40.95 -28.46 12.50
CA LYS A 612 40.26 -29.63 11.90
C LYS A 612 39.44 -29.30 10.66
N SER A 613 39.03 -28.04 10.48
CA SER A 613 38.34 -27.60 9.27
C SER A 613 39.23 -27.65 8.02
N LEU A 614 40.56 -27.64 8.21
CA LEU A 614 41.58 -27.57 7.16
C LEU A 614 41.49 -26.30 6.29
N VAL A 615 40.77 -25.28 6.74
CA VAL A 615 40.70 -23.97 6.08
C VAL A 615 41.81 -23.08 6.63
N SER A 616 42.70 -22.60 5.76
CA SER A 616 43.77 -21.68 6.15
C SER A 616 43.26 -20.25 6.35
N ASN A 617 43.79 -19.55 7.35
CA ASN A 617 43.58 -18.11 7.59
C ASN A 617 42.09 -17.72 7.73
N VAL A 618 41.31 -18.50 8.49
CA VAL A 618 39.92 -18.14 8.84
C VAL A 618 39.95 -16.97 9.82
N ARG A 619 39.34 -15.85 9.45
CA ARG A 619 39.12 -14.76 10.42
C ARG A 619 38.04 -15.19 11.41
N PRO A 620 38.08 -14.78 12.69
CA PRO A 620 37.02 -15.11 13.65
C PRO A 620 35.60 -14.83 13.16
N SER A 621 35.40 -13.70 12.45
CA SER A 621 34.11 -13.33 11.86
C SER A 621 33.66 -14.20 10.68
N GLU A 622 34.49 -15.13 10.19
CA GLU A 622 34.14 -16.10 9.14
C GLU A 622 33.71 -17.44 9.74
N ALA A 623 33.56 -17.53 11.07
CA ALA A 623 33.14 -18.74 11.78
C ALA A 623 31.85 -18.52 12.58
N LEU A 624 30.97 -19.52 12.58
CA LEU A 624 29.70 -19.54 13.32
C LEU A 624 29.58 -20.83 14.13
N HIS A 625 29.22 -20.72 15.41
CA HIS A 625 28.78 -21.84 16.24
C HIS A 625 27.29 -21.74 16.58
N VAL A 626 26.60 -22.89 16.61
CA VAL A 626 25.20 -23.01 17.03
C VAL A 626 25.08 -24.07 18.12
N GLY A 627 24.49 -23.72 19.26
CA GLY A 627 24.24 -24.64 20.37
C GLY A 627 23.11 -24.16 21.29
N ASP A 628 22.73 -24.94 22.29
CA ASP A 628 21.60 -24.66 23.20
C ASP A 628 22.03 -24.10 24.56
N ASP A 629 23.32 -24.12 24.89
CA ASP A 629 23.84 -23.58 26.15
C ASP A 629 24.44 -22.18 25.94
N ALA A 630 23.89 -21.18 26.66
CA ALA A 630 24.32 -19.78 26.52
C ALA A 630 25.80 -19.59 26.87
N ASP A 631 26.27 -20.19 27.96
CA ASP A 631 27.64 -19.99 28.44
C ASP A 631 28.64 -20.79 27.59
N LYS A 632 28.33 -22.06 27.32
CA LYS A 632 29.24 -22.96 26.60
C LYS A 632 29.30 -22.66 25.10
N ASP A 633 28.15 -22.44 24.47
CA ASP A 633 28.06 -22.37 23.02
C ASP A 633 28.05 -20.92 22.53
N TYR A 634 27.15 -20.09 23.05
CA TYR A 634 27.00 -18.71 22.59
C TYR A 634 28.17 -17.83 23.05
N PHE A 635 28.42 -17.72 24.36
CA PHE A 635 29.51 -16.90 24.88
C PHE A 635 30.89 -17.49 24.58
N GLY A 636 31.05 -18.81 24.65
CA GLY A 636 32.29 -19.48 24.24
C GLY A 636 32.72 -19.15 22.81
N ALA A 637 31.81 -19.20 21.84
CA ALA A 637 32.10 -18.82 20.46
C ALA A 637 32.41 -17.31 20.34
N ARG A 638 31.63 -16.46 20.99
CA ARG A 638 31.78 -15.00 20.93
C ARG A 638 33.10 -14.52 21.55
N GLN A 639 33.59 -15.18 22.59
CA GLN A 639 34.90 -14.92 23.20
C GLN A 639 36.05 -15.18 22.21
N CYS A 640 35.87 -16.13 21.30
CA CYS A 640 36.81 -16.41 20.21
C CYS A 640 36.68 -15.42 19.04
N GLY A 641 35.75 -14.45 19.11
CA GLY A 641 35.41 -13.53 18.03
C GLY A 641 34.50 -14.12 16.94
N TRP A 642 33.93 -15.31 17.17
CA TRP A 642 33.02 -15.97 16.22
C TRP A 642 31.61 -15.41 16.32
N HIS A 643 30.81 -15.67 15.30
CA HIS A 643 29.37 -15.62 15.43
C HIS A 643 28.88 -16.76 16.33
N GLY A 644 27.87 -16.49 17.16
CA GLY A 644 27.24 -17.49 18.01
C GLY A 644 25.72 -17.36 17.91
N PHE A 645 25.03 -18.47 17.63
CA PHE A 645 23.56 -18.55 17.68
C PHE A 645 23.12 -19.50 18.80
N LEU A 646 22.17 -19.05 19.60
CA LEU A 646 21.59 -19.81 20.71
C LEU A 646 20.27 -20.47 20.28
N LEU A 647 20.19 -21.79 20.40
CA LEU A 647 19.02 -22.60 20.08
C LEU A 647 18.23 -22.94 21.36
N ASP A 648 17.36 -22.02 21.78
CA ASP A 648 16.51 -22.19 22.96
C ASP A 648 15.19 -22.93 22.62
N ARG A 649 15.28 -24.25 22.47
CA ARG A 649 14.12 -25.10 22.11
C ARG A 649 12.98 -25.08 23.12
N HIS A 650 13.25 -24.66 24.36
CA HIS A 650 12.28 -24.69 25.46
C HIS A 650 11.80 -23.29 25.89
N GLY A 651 12.30 -22.22 25.26
CA GLY A 651 11.94 -20.83 25.55
C GLY A 651 12.32 -20.38 26.97
N SER A 652 13.29 -21.05 27.58
CA SER A 652 13.63 -20.91 29.00
C SER A 652 14.80 -19.96 29.25
N LEU A 653 15.63 -19.73 28.24
CA LEU A 653 16.89 -18.98 28.31
C LEU A 653 16.74 -17.58 27.73
N GLY A 654 16.04 -17.43 26.59
CA GLY A 654 15.86 -16.15 25.91
C GLY A 654 15.06 -15.10 26.71
N GLN A 655 14.28 -15.52 27.71
CA GLN A 655 13.54 -14.61 28.60
C GLN A 655 14.27 -14.31 29.92
N LYS A 656 15.34 -15.05 30.27
CA LYS A 656 16.00 -14.95 31.59
C LYS A 656 17.40 -14.33 31.58
N ARG A 657 18.05 -14.25 30.42
CA ARG A 657 19.44 -13.77 30.28
C ARG A 657 19.46 -12.49 29.42
N SER A 658 19.51 -11.31 30.06
CA SER A 658 19.54 -10.01 29.38
C SER A 658 20.86 -9.71 28.65
N ASP A 659 21.89 -10.51 28.90
CA ASP A 659 23.22 -10.45 28.30
C ASP A 659 23.32 -11.13 26.93
N VAL A 660 22.28 -11.87 26.51
CA VAL A 660 22.20 -12.49 25.18
C VAL A 660 21.44 -11.57 24.22
N ASP A 661 21.98 -11.36 23.02
CA ASP A 661 21.29 -10.60 21.97
C ASP A 661 20.08 -11.38 21.47
N SER A 662 18.89 -10.81 21.65
CA SER A 662 17.62 -11.39 21.21
C SER A 662 17.58 -11.77 19.71
N ASN A 663 18.39 -11.13 18.86
CA ASN A 663 18.48 -11.45 17.43
C ASN A 663 19.27 -12.74 17.13
N HIS A 664 19.93 -13.32 18.14
CA HIS A 664 20.70 -14.55 18.04
C HIS A 664 20.03 -15.74 18.74
N VAL A 665 18.81 -15.57 19.25
CA VAL A 665 18.05 -16.61 19.93
C VAL A 665 16.99 -17.20 19.00
N PHE A 666 16.99 -18.52 18.85
CA PHE A 666 16.10 -19.25 17.95
C PHE A 666 15.45 -20.42 18.68
N SER A 667 14.18 -20.73 18.38
CA SER A 667 13.48 -21.86 19.02
C SER A 667 13.72 -23.21 18.33
N ASP A 668 14.14 -23.19 17.06
CA ASP A 668 14.30 -24.38 16.22
C ASP A 668 15.24 -24.09 15.03
N PHE A 669 15.70 -25.15 14.37
CA PHE A 669 16.56 -25.01 13.19
C PHE A 669 15.83 -24.45 11.96
N SER A 670 14.49 -24.38 11.95
CA SER A 670 13.78 -23.73 10.85
C SER A 670 13.99 -22.22 10.90
N GLN A 671 13.99 -21.61 12.09
CA GLN A 671 14.31 -20.19 12.22
C GLN A 671 15.76 -19.88 11.85
N ILE A 672 16.71 -20.73 12.27
CA ILE A 672 18.11 -20.62 11.86
C ILE A 672 18.26 -20.82 10.35
N SER A 673 17.54 -21.79 9.77
CA SER A 673 17.50 -21.97 8.32
C SER A 673 16.99 -20.72 7.60
N ASN A 674 15.98 -20.05 8.15
CA ASN A 674 15.45 -18.82 7.56
C ASN A 674 16.47 -17.68 7.70
N ARG A 675 17.16 -17.62 8.85
CA ARG A 675 18.23 -16.65 9.13
C ARG A 675 19.45 -16.83 8.24
N LEU A 676 19.81 -18.05 7.87
CA LEU A 676 20.98 -18.31 7.04
C LEU A 676 20.64 -18.38 5.54
N PHE A 677 19.51 -19.01 5.19
CA PHE A 677 19.15 -19.36 3.80
C PHE A 677 17.97 -18.55 3.24
N GLY A 678 17.27 -17.73 4.03
CA GLY A 678 16.30 -16.75 3.54
C GLY A 678 14.96 -17.28 3.00
N ILE A 679 14.48 -18.44 3.49
CA ILE A 679 13.23 -19.07 3.02
C ILE A 679 12.07 -18.72 3.97
N SER A 680 11.13 -17.86 3.57
CA SER A 680 9.90 -17.64 4.35
C SER A 680 8.88 -18.75 4.09
N GLN A 681 8.69 -19.69 5.03
CA GLN A 681 7.59 -20.66 5.01
C GLN A 681 6.19 -20.07 5.23
N LYS A 682 6.02 -18.74 5.27
CA LYS A 682 4.69 -18.12 5.45
C LYS A 682 3.80 -18.18 4.20
N GLY A 683 4.35 -18.48 3.02
CA GLY A 683 3.60 -18.54 1.75
C GLY A 683 2.78 -19.81 1.51
N VAL A 684 3.07 -20.94 2.19
CA VAL A 684 2.45 -22.24 1.86
C VAL A 684 1.22 -22.55 2.73
N ARG A 685 1.16 -22.04 3.98
CA ARG A 685 0.04 -22.35 4.90
C ARG A 685 -1.28 -21.64 4.57
N HIS A 686 -1.27 -20.58 3.76
CA HIS A 686 -2.51 -19.85 3.44
C HIS A 686 -3.34 -20.52 2.34
N ARG A 687 -2.73 -21.31 1.44
CA ARG A 687 -3.48 -22.07 0.40
C ARG A 687 -4.21 -23.30 0.95
N GLN A 688 -3.76 -23.89 2.07
CA GLN A 688 -4.42 -25.07 2.65
C GLN A 688 -5.55 -24.72 3.63
N LYS A 689 -5.45 -23.60 4.36
CA LYS A 689 -6.50 -23.21 5.32
C LYS A 689 -7.77 -22.65 4.67
N GLN A 690 -7.68 -22.02 3.50
CA GLN A 690 -8.86 -21.54 2.78
C GLN A 690 -9.69 -22.68 2.15
N ARG A 691 -9.07 -23.81 1.80
CA ARG A 691 -9.79 -24.99 1.27
C ARG A 691 -10.57 -25.74 2.35
N ALA A 692 -10.07 -25.81 3.59
CA ALA A 692 -10.72 -26.53 4.67
C ALA A 692 -11.86 -25.75 5.38
N THR A 693 -11.95 -24.43 5.19
CA THR A 693 -12.95 -23.58 5.88
C THR A 693 -14.22 -23.33 5.04
N MET A 694 -14.24 -23.78 3.77
CA MET A 694 -15.42 -23.64 2.89
C MET A 694 -16.38 -24.84 2.93
N GLU A 695 -16.02 -25.96 3.58
CA GLU A 695 -16.86 -27.17 3.62
C GLU A 695 -17.69 -27.35 4.90
N THR A 696 -17.60 -26.43 5.87
CA THR A 696 -18.36 -26.56 7.13
C THR A 696 -18.95 -25.22 7.58
N LYS A 697 -20.13 -24.87 7.04
CA LYS A 697 -21.23 -24.25 7.79
C LYS A 697 -22.47 -24.07 6.90
N GLY A 698 -23.42 -24.98 7.09
CA GLY A 698 -24.79 -24.89 6.58
C GLY A 698 -25.56 -23.73 7.22
N ILE A 699 -26.46 -23.17 6.41
CA ILE A 699 -27.30 -22.01 6.71
C ILE A 699 -28.47 -22.45 7.60
N MET A 700 -28.76 -21.67 8.65
CA MET A 700 -29.97 -21.77 9.46
C MET A 700 -30.62 -20.38 9.55
N HIS A 701 -31.85 -20.24 9.05
CA HIS A 701 -32.67 -19.01 9.09
C HIS A 701 -33.74 -19.10 10.20
N PRO A 702 -34.07 -17.96 10.85
CA PRO A 702 -35.39 -17.77 11.45
C PRO A 702 -36.14 -16.52 10.94
N LYS A 703 -37.24 -16.76 10.23
CA LYS A 703 -38.64 -16.30 10.43
C LYS A 703 -39.01 -14.86 10.92
N THR A 704 -39.63 -14.11 9.97
CA THR A 704 -40.95 -13.38 10.00
C THR A 704 -41.29 -12.16 10.90
N LYS A 705 -41.84 -11.09 10.28
CA LYS A 705 -43.23 -10.47 10.37
C LYS A 705 -43.23 -9.00 9.85
N LEU A 706 -43.97 -8.61 8.79
CA LEU A 706 -45.35 -8.01 8.68
C LEU A 706 -45.63 -6.86 9.69
N ASN A 707 -46.30 -5.71 9.45
CA ASN A 707 -47.07 -5.00 8.38
C ASN A 707 -47.26 -3.52 8.89
N TYR A 708 -47.51 -2.47 8.08
CA TYR A 708 -48.81 -1.79 7.76
C TYR A 708 -48.44 -0.36 7.24
N TYR A 709 -49.06 0.27 6.21
CA TYR A 709 -50.36 0.99 6.10
C TYR A 709 -50.63 1.27 4.59
N GLN A 710 -51.83 1.12 3.98
CA GLN A 710 -53.06 1.96 3.97
C GLN A 710 -52.82 3.45 3.60
N THR A 711 -53.55 4.21 2.76
CA THR A 711 -54.66 4.08 1.78
C THR A 711 -54.80 5.45 1.06
N LEU A 712 -55.36 5.43 -0.17
CA LEU A 712 -55.84 6.45 -1.16
C LEU A 712 -56.50 7.78 -0.65
N PRO A 713 -56.74 8.87 -1.46
CA PRO A 713 -57.61 8.92 -2.69
C PRO A 713 -57.23 9.91 -3.86
N GLU A 714 -57.54 9.57 -5.14
CA GLU A 714 -58.59 10.10 -6.10
C GLU A 714 -58.44 11.59 -6.51
N GLU A 715 -58.71 12.13 -7.72
CA GLU A 715 -59.05 11.73 -9.11
C GLU A 715 -58.93 13.00 -10.04
N CYS A 716 -58.55 12.82 -11.33
CA CYS A 716 -58.88 13.47 -12.63
C CYS A 716 -59.21 14.99 -12.81
N PRO A 717 -59.04 15.64 -14.01
CA PRO A 717 -59.30 15.10 -15.36
C PRO A 717 -58.37 15.52 -16.55
N GLU A 718 -58.65 14.89 -17.70
CA GLU A 718 -57.98 14.85 -19.01
C GLU A 718 -57.86 16.17 -19.81
N ALA A 719 -56.80 16.30 -20.63
CA ALA A 719 -56.75 17.20 -21.79
C ALA A 719 -55.97 16.57 -22.98
N GLN A 720 -56.49 16.78 -24.18
CA GLN A 720 -56.19 16.14 -25.48
C GLN A 720 -54.79 16.47 -26.08
N PRO A 721 -54.28 15.65 -27.03
CA PRO A 721 -52.97 15.85 -27.64
C PRO A 721 -53.06 16.72 -28.91
N ASP A 722 -52.43 17.90 -28.89
CA ASP A 722 -52.30 18.76 -30.08
C ASP A 722 -50.84 18.86 -30.56
N ARG A 723 -50.67 18.48 -31.83
CA ARG A 723 -49.70 18.94 -32.87
C ARG A 723 -48.20 19.01 -32.56
N ILE A 724 -47.48 18.16 -33.30
CA ILE A 724 -46.04 18.22 -33.59
C ILE A 724 -45.72 19.50 -34.41
N PRO A 725 -44.80 20.39 -33.98
CA PRO A 725 -44.33 21.48 -34.82
C PRO A 725 -43.30 20.99 -35.84
N SER A 726 -43.43 21.51 -37.07
CA SER A 726 -42.61 21.23 -38.25
C SER A 726 -41.17 21.76 -38.15
N SER A 727 -40.29 21.19 -38.97
CA SER A 727 -38.84 21.36 -39.13
C SER A 727 -38.29 22.75 -39.51
N LYS A 728 -38.79 23.84 -38.93
CA LYS A 728 -38.23 25.19 -39.12
C LYS A 728 -37.61 25.83 -37.88
N ASP A 729 -37.73 25.21 -36.70
CA ASP A 729 -37.16 25.77 -35.45
C ASP A 729 -35.70 25.36 -35.18
N SER A 730 -35.09 24.54 -36.05
CA SER A 730 -33.69 24.11 -35.89
C SER A 730 -32.65 25.21 -36.13
N LYS A 731 -33.05 26.38 -36.65
CA LYS A 731 -32.16 27.55 -36.82
C LYS A 731 -32.25 28.58 -35.68
N ILE A 732 -33.10 28.37 -34.68
CA ILE A 732 -33.17 29.24 -33.49
C ILE A 732 -32.35 28.64 -32.33
N ALA A 733 -32.07 27.34 -32.33
CA ALA A 733 -31.30 26.68 -31.27
C ALA A 733 -29.81 27.04 -31.25
N GLU A 734 -29.28 27.69 -32.29
CA GLU A 734 -27.85 28.00 -32.43
C GLU A 734 -27.46 29.43 -32.01
N THR A 735 -28.40 30.23 -31.55
CA THR A 735 -28.12 31.55 -30.99
C THR A 735 -28.54 31.57 -29.51
N VAL A 736 -27.61 31.95 -28.62
CA VAL A 736 -27.82 32.26 -27.19
C VAL A 736 -27.68 31.10 -26.16
N ARG A 737 -26.47 30.56 -25.97
CA ARG A 737 -25.98 30.24 -24.60
C ARG A 737 -25.28 31.48 -24.04
N GLU A 738 -26.05 32.43 -23.53
CA GLU A 738 -25.54 33.67 -22.93
C GLU A 738 -25.03 33.49 -21.48
N THR A 739 -25.25 32.33 -20.86
CA THR A 739 -24.88 32.05 -19.46
C THR A 739 -23.57 31.24 -19.41
N PRO A 740 -22.50 31.75 -18.76
CA PRO A 740 -21.23 31.03 -18.64
C PRO A 740 -21.38 29.72 -17.86
N VAL A 741 -20.63 28.69 -18.25
CA VAL A 741 -20.62 27.36 -17.59
C VAL A 741 -20.35 27.45 -16.07
N LEU A 742 -19.51 28.39 -15.64
CA LEU A 742 -19.21 28.62 -14.22
C LEU A 742 -20.44 29.10 -13.43
N VAL A 743 -21.34 29.84 -14.06
CA VAL A 743 -22.58 30.34 -13.45
C VAL A 743 -23.59 29.19 -13.32
N GLU A 744 -23.72 28.34 -14.35
CA GLU A 744 -24.56 27.13 -14.29
C GLU A 744 -24.09 26.18 -13.18
N PHE A 745 -22.78 26.01 -13.04
CA PHE A 745 -22.19 25.22 -11.96
C PHE A 745 -22.46 25.84 -10.58
N ALA A 746 -22.31 27.16 -10.44
CA ALA A 746 -22.63 27.87 -9.20
C ALA A 746 -24.10 27.73 -8.81
N GLN A 747 -25.02 27.83 -9.78
CA GLN A 747 -26.46 27.60 -9.55
C GLN A 747 -26.75 26.16 -9.13
N ALA A 748 -26.11 25.16 -9.77
CA ALA A 748 -26.30 23.75 -9.41
C ALA A 748 -25.88 23.46 -7.95
N ILE A 749 -24.81 24.10 -7.47
CA ILE A 749 -24.32 23.96 -6.08
C ILE A 749 -25.27 24.59 -5.05
N LEU A 750 -25.96 25.67 -5.45
CA LEU A 750 -26.78 26.52 -4.58
C LEU A 750 -28.29 26.31 -4.76
N SER A 751 -28.72 25.31 -5.54
CA SER A 751 -30.13 25.17 -5.94
C SER A 751 -31.03 24.49 -4.91
N ASN A 752 -30.50 23.55 -4.12
CA ASN A 752 -31.31 22.65 -3.30
C ASN A 752 -30.93 22.67 -1.80
N PRO A 753 -31.66 23.44 -0.96
CA PRO A 753 -31.42 23.50 0.49
C PRO A 753 -31.73 22.17 1.19
N TYR A 754 -32.77 21.44 0.77
CA TYR A 754 -33.15 20.15 1.36
C TYR A 754 -32.09 19.07 1.16
N LEU A 755 -31.43 19.05 0.00
CA LEU A 755 -30.31 18.16 -0.26
C LEU A 755 -29.14 18.45 0.70
N ARG A 756 -28.86 19.73 0.96
CA ARG A 756 -27.81 20.17 1.90
C ARG A 756 -28.12 19.75 3.33
N ILE A 757 -29.37 19.93 3.77
CA ILE A 757 -29.82 19.52 5.11
C ILE A 757 -29.67 18.00 5.28
N ASN A 758 -30.10 17.20 4.31
CA ASN A 758 -29.94 15.75 4.35
C ASN A 758 -28.47 15.34 4.40
N LEU A 759 -27.59 16.02 3.64
CA LEU A 759 -26.15 15.78 3.68
C LEU A 759 -25.56 16.09 5.06
N TYR A 760 -25.97 17.16 5.72
CA TYR A 760 -25.47 17.51 7.05
C TYR A 760 -25.99 16.57 8.14
N LEU A 761 -27.26 16.18 8.10
CA LEU A 761 -27.84 15.22 9.04
C LEU A 761 -27.19 13.84 8.92
N ILE A 762 -27.05 13.31 7.70
CA ILE A 762 -26.35 12.04 7.44
C ILE A 762 -24.87 12.16 7.81
N GLY A 763 -24.26 13.29 7.46
CA GLY A 763 -22.87 13.61 7.77
C GLY A 763 -22.56 13.55 9.26
N VAL A 764 -23.37 14.22 10.08
CA VAL A 764 -23.23 14.20 11.54
C VAL A 764 -23.36 12.77 12.08
N LEU A 765 -24.33 11.99 11.59
CA LEU A 765 -24.54 10.60 12.04
C LEU A 765 -23.35 9.69 11.68
N VAL A 766 -22.86 9.76 10.43
CA VAL A 766 -21.78 8.89 9.93
C VAL A 766 -20.42 9.30 10.49
N PHE A 767 -20.10 10.61 10.46
CA PHE A 767 -18.78 11.10 10.81
C PHE A 767 -18.58 11.27 12.32
N SER A 768 -19.64 11.38 13.12
CA SER A 768 -19.50 11.35 14.59
C SER A 768 -19.01 9.99 15.08
N PHE A 769 -19.38 8.89 14.42
CA PHE A 769 -18.89 7.54 14.75
C PHE A 769 -17.44 7.30 14.27
N LEU A 770 -17.09 7.86 13.10
CA LEU A 770 -15.74 7.77 12.54
C LEU A 770 -14.73 8.67 13.29
N GLY A 771 -15.15 9.83 13.77
CA GLY A 771 -14.29 10.81 14.45
C GLY A 771 -13.61 10.25 15.71
N GLU A 772 -14.32 9.44 16.50
CA GLU A 772 -13.77 8.79 17.71
C GLU A 772 -12.59 7.85 17.41
N HIS A 773 -12.53 7.27 16.20
CA HIS A 773 -11.49 6.34 15.77
C HIS A 773 -10.36 7.01 14.97
N ILE A 774 -10.54 8.28 14.58
CA ILE A 774 -9.66 9.00 13.65
C ILE A 774 -9.01 10.22 14.35
N GLN A 775 -9.28 10.43 15.64
CA GLN A 775 -8.78 11.58 16.41
C GLN A 775 -7.24 11.66 16.46
N GLU A 776 -6.53 10.52 16.42
CA GLU A 776 -5.06 10.48 16.32
C GLU A 776 -4.53 11.12 15.02
N TYR A 777 -5.36 11.17 13.97
CA TYR A 777 -4.99 11.75 12.68
C TYR A 777 -5.20 13.27 12.60
N GLN A 778 -5.77 13.89 13.64
CA GLN A 778 -6.05 15.33 13.70
C GLN A 778 -4.81 16.18 13.40
N VAL A 779 -3.64 15.78 13.93
CA VAL A 779 -2.34 16.45 13.74
C VAL A 779 -1.90 16.51 12.26
N TYR A 780 -2.42 15.62 11.42
CA TYR A 780 -1.96 15.44 10.04
C TYR A 780 -2.88 16.08 8.99
N ILE A 781 -4.08 16.53 9.38
CA ILE A 781 -5.07 17.13 8.48
C ILE A 781 -5.08 18.64 8.70
N TYR A 782 -4.69 19.42 7.70
CA TYR A 782 -4.52 20.88 7.80
C TYR A 782 -5.79 21.60 8.26
N THR A 783 -6.96 21.22 7.72
CA THR A 783 -8.25 21.80 8.09
C THR A 783 -8.72 21.38 9.50
N ALA A 784 -8.07 20.37 10.08
CA ALA A 784 -8.30 19.87 11.42
C ALA A 784 -7.31 20.43 12.45
N GLN A 785 -6.43 21.35 12.03
CA GLN A 785 -5.55 22.09 12.93
C GLN A 785 -6.29 23.30 13.51
N PRO A 786 -6.19 23.57 14.83
CA PRO A 786 -6.92 24.68 15.46
C PRO A 786 -6.47 26.06 14.97
N HIS A 787 -5.20 26.21 14.55
CA HIS A 787 -4.60 27.47 14.08
C HIS A 787 -4.30 27.47 12.58
N ASN A 788 -5.20 26.89 11.78
CA ASN A 788 -5.08 26.97 10.33
C ASN A 788 -5.66 28.29 9.80
N VAL A 789 -5.19 28.74 8.63
CA VAL A 789 -5.59 30.02 8.04
C VAL A 789 -7.10 30.12 7.84
N PHE A 790 -7.78 29.01 7.53
CA PHE A 790 -9.23 28.98 7.39
C PHE A 790 -9.94 29.15 8.74
N ASN A 791 -9.49 28.50 9.81
CA ASN A 791 -10.09 28.69 11.14
C ASN A 791 -9.84 30.11 11.68
N ASP A 792 -8.61 30.62 11.54
CA ASP A 792 -8.22 31.91 12.12
C ASP A 792 -8.81 33.12 11.39
N TYR A 793 -8.96 33.06 10.07
CA TYR A 793 -9.42 34.20 9.27
C TYR A 793 -10.79 34.01 8.62
N PHE A 794 -11.18 32.78 8.29
CA PHE A 794 -12.46 32.52 7.62
C PHE A 794 -13.55 32.15 8.63
N VAL A 795 -13.37 31.11 9.45
CA VAL A 795 -14.43 30.64 10.36
C VAL A 795 -14.69 31.64 11.49
N LYS A 796 -13.65 32.23 12.11
CA LYS A 796 -13.79 33.26 13.16
C LYS A 796 -14.54 34.51 12.69
N PHE A 797 -14.34 34.91 11.44
CA PHE A 797 -15.06 36.01 10.79
C PHE A 797 -16.16 35.49 9.85
N GLY A 798 -16.65 34.27 10.08
CA GLY A 798 -17.50 33.53 9.14
C GLY A 798 -18.73 34.31 8.72
N TRP A 799 -19.42 34.94 9.67
CA TRP A 799 -20.59 35.78 9.37
C TRP A 799 -20.25 37.01 8.51
N ALA A 800 -19.09 37.64 8.74
CA ALA A 800 -18.67 38.80 7.95
C ALA A 800 -18.43 38.41 6.48
N TRP A 801 -17.81 37.25 6.25
CA TRP A 801 -17.62 36.70 4.90
C TRP A 801 -18.93 36.28 4.24
N THR A 802 -19.82 35.63 5.01
CA THR A 802 -21.17 35.27 4.55
C THR A 802 -21.95 36.52 4.14
N LEU A 803 -21.95 37.57 4.98
CA LEU A 803 -22.58 38.85 4.68
C LEU A 803 -21.98 39.50 3.42
N ALA A 804 -20.66 39.48 3.27
CA ALA A 804 -19.98 39.99 2.08
C ALA A 804 -20.37 39.23 0.79
N ALA A 805 -20.76 37.95 0.90
CA ALA A 805 -21.20 37.15 -0.23
C ALA A 805 -22.67 37.39 -0.62
N PHE A 806 -23.60 37.34 0.35
CA PHE A 806 -25.04 37.40 0.02
C PHE A 806 -25.63 38.81 0.04
N ALA A 807 -25.12 39.76 0.84
CA ALA A 807 -25.72 41.10 0.93
C ALA A 807 -25.69 41.87 -0.40
N PRO A 808 -24.57 41.86 -1.18
CA PRO A 808 -24.57 42.48 -2.51
C PRO A 808 -25.58 41.80 -3.45
N LEU A 809 -25.69 40.48 -3.39
CA LEU A 809 -26.62 39.68 -4.20
C LEU A 809 -28.09 40.05 -3.91
N ALA A 810 -28.46 40.11 -2.63
CA ALA A 810 -29.79 40.48 -2.17
C ALA A 810 -30.15 41.93 -2.52
N LEU A 811 -29.21 42.87 -2.35
CA LEU A 811 -29.44 44.28 -2.68
C LEU A 811 -29.57 44.53 -4.19
N MET A 812 -28.70 43.93 -5.00
CA MET A 812 -28.75 44.06 -6.46
C MET A 812 -30.04 43.47 -7.04
N SER A 813 -30.44 42.29 -6.57
CA SER A 813 -31.73 41.68 -6.95
C SER A 813 -32.93 42.48 -6.47
N GLY A 814 -32.95 42.95 -5.21
CA GLY A 814 -34.01 43.79 -4.68
C GLY A 814 -34.21 45.09 -5.48
N ILE A 815 -33.13 45.80 -5.79
CA ILE A 815 -33.15 47.03 -6.58
C ILE A 815 -33.63 46.76 -8.02
N ALA A 816 -33.15 45.69 -8.65
CA ALA A 816 -33.52 45.34 -10.01
C ALA A 816 -35.00 44.95 -10.13
N TYR A 817 -35.53 44.19 -9.18
CA TYR A 817 -36.90 43.68 -9.22
C TYR A 817 -37.95 44.69 -8.76
N ASN A 818 -37.68 45.48 -7.71
CA ASN A 818 -38.67 46.33 -7.08
C ASN A 818 -38.17 47.76 -6.75
N GLY A 819 -36.96 48.14 -7.16
CA GLY A 819 -36.40 49.46 -6.84
C GLY A 819 -36.19 49.67 -5.33
N ALA A 820 -36.55 50.85 -4.82
CA ALA A 820 -36.29 51.22 -3.42
C ALA A 820 -37.01 50.33 -2.39
N THR A 821 -38.23 49.87 -2.72
CA THR A 821 -38.98 48.96 -1.84
C THR A 821 -38.33 47.57 -1.78
N GLY A 822 -37.78 47.06 -2.89
CA GLY A 822 -37.02 45.81 -2.90
C GLY A 822 -35.70 45.89 -2.13
N ALA A 823 -35.01 47.03 -2.21
CA ALA A 823 -33.83 47.29 -1.39
C ALA A 823 -34.16 47.29 0.11
N PHE A 824 -35.26 47.95 0.51
CA PHE A 824 -35.74 47.98 1.89
C PHE A 824 -36.04 46.58 2.43
N TRP A 825 -36.77 45.76 1.69
CA TRP A 825 -37.06 44.38 2.09
C TRP A 825 -35.81 43.50 2.14
N SER A 826 -34.83 43.75 1.27
CA SER A 826 -33.53 43.05 1.30
C SER A 826 -32.72 43.43 2.54
N CYS A 827 -32.74 44.70 2.97
CA CYS A 827 -32.15 45.12 4.25
C CYS A 827 -32.84 44.46 5.45
N ILE A 828 -34.17 44.31 5.42
CA ILE A 828 -34.90 43.59 6.47
C ILE A 828 -34.48 42.12 6.53
N ARG A 829 -34.31 41.44 5.40
CA ARG A 829 -33.82 40.05 5.38
C ARG A 829 -32.42 39.92 5.99
N ILE A 830 -31.51 40.80 5.58
CA ILE A 830 -30.15 40.87 6.12
C ILE A 830 -30.18 41.09 7.65
N ALA A 831 -31.04 41.99 8.13
CA ALA A 831 -31.19 42.28 9.55
C ALA A 831 -31.74 41.09 10.34
N ILE A 832 -32.76 40.40 9.81
CA ILE A 832 -33.34 39.19 10.43
C ILE A 832 -32.30 38.08 10.49
N ALA A 833 -31.59 37.80 9.39
CA ALA A 833 -30.59 36.75 9.34
C ALA A 833 -29.41 37.02 10.29
N THR A 834 -29.00 38.29 10.40
CA THR A 834 -27.96 38.73 11.35
C THR A 834 -28.44 38.65 12.79
N GLY A 835 -29.70 39.03 13.06
CA GLY A 835 -30.29 38.96 14.39
C GLY A 835 -30.40 37.54 14.94
N ILE A 836 -30.72 36.57 14.08
CA ILE A 836 -30.82 35.16 14.46
C ILE A 836 -29.44 34.57 14.75
N TRP A 837 -28.45 34.85 13.90
CA TRP A 837 -27.07 34.46 14.19
C TRP A 837 -26.58 35.04 15.52
N TYR A 838 -26.78 36.34 15.74
CA TYR A 838 -26.36 37.03 16.96
C TYR A 838 -27.09 36.51 18.20
N GLY A 839 -28.40 36.28 18.10
CA GLY A 839 -29.21 35.73 19.20
C GLY A 839 -28.80 34.32 19.58
N CYS A 840 -28.62 33.43 18.60
CA CYS A 840 -28.20 32.04 18.86
C CYS A 840 -26.79 31.95 19.43
N THR A 841 -25.84 32.75 18.92
CA THR A 841 -24.46 32.77 19.44
C THR A 841 -24.40 33.30 20.87
N ARG A 842 -25.14 34.37 21.18
CA ARG A 842 -25.28 34.88 22.56
C ARG A 842 -25.93 33.87 23.50
N LEU A 843 -26.95 33.15 23.02
CA LEU A 843 -27.60 32.10 23.80
C LEU A 843 -26.62 30.95 24.12
N PHE A 844 -25.76 30.56 23.17
CA PHE A 844 -24.72 29.55 23.41
C PHE A 844 -23.72 29.99 24.48
N ASP A 845 -23.28 31.26 24.43
CA ASP A 845 -22.40 31.83 25.44
C ASP A 845 -23.05 31.88 26.84
N GLU A 846 -24.35 32.21 26.92
CA GLU A 846 -25.10 32.21 28.18
C GLU A 846 -25.30 30.79 28.74
N ILE A 847 -25.63 29.80 27.90
CA ILE A 847 -25.77 28.40 28.31
C ILE A 847 -24.44 27.86 28.84
N ARG A 848 -23.33 28.13 28.14
CA ARG A 848 -21.98 27.74 28.52
C ARG A 848 -21.56 28.35 29.86
N THR A 849 -21.93 29.60 30.13
CA THR A 849 -21.50 30.33 31.34
C THR A 849 -22.38 30.09 32.56
N ARG A 850 -23.70 29.85 32.39
CA ARG A 850 -24.66 29.80 33.51
C ARG A 850 -25.28 28.44 33.79
N LEU A 851 -25.49 27.59 32.79
CA LEU A 851 -26.30 26.36 32.92
C LEU A 851 -25.46 25.09 32.99
N SER A 852 -24.39 24.96 32.20
CA SER A 852 -23.51 23.80 32.25
C SER A 852 -22.10 24.15 31.77
N PRO A 853 -21.14 24.43 32.69
CA PRO A 853 -19.76 24.83 32.36
C PRO A 853 -18.93 23.81 31.55
N GLY A 854 -19.51 22.65 31.21
CA GLY A 854 -18.87 21.59 30.43
C GLY A 854 -19.56 21.26 29.10
N LEU A 855 -20.69 21.91 28.75
CA LEU A 855 -21.38 21.73 27.47
C LEU A 855 -20.97 22.85 26.50
N ASP A 856 -20.12 22.54 25.52
CA ASP A 856 -19.68 23.51 24.52
C ASP A 856 -20.48 23.31 23.23
N ILE A 857 -21.69 23.88 23.19
CA ILE A 857 -22.50 23.91 21.98
C ILE A 857 -21.68 24.64 20.90
N SER A 858 -21.26 23.89 19.89
CA SER A 858 -20.33 24.37 18.86
C SER A 858 -20.92 25.55 18.10
N GLY A 859 -20.61 26.77 18.55
CA GLY A 859 -20.95 28.00 17.82
C GLY A 859 -20.38 27.98 16.39
N HIS A 860 -19.22 27.32 16.20
CA HIS A 860 -18.59 27.07 14.91
C HIS A 860 -19.42 26.15 13.99
N SER A 861 -20.01 25.07 14.52
CA SER A 861 -20.85 24.18 13.71
C SER A 861 -22.17 24.86 13.31
N PHE A 862 -22.78 25.59 14.24
CA PHE A 862 -23.99 26.37 13.95
C PHE A 862 -23.73 27.44 12.89
N ILE A 863 -22.68 28.26 13.03
CA ILE A 863 -22.43 29.36 12.09
C ILE A 863 -22.12 28.86 10.68
N LEU A 864 -21.45 27.71 10.55
CA LEU A 864 -21.14 27.12 9.24
C LEU A 864 -22.41 26.62 8.54
N ILE A 865 -23.28 25.87 9.23
CA ILE A 865 -24.55 25.42 8.65
C ILE A 865 -25.46 26.61 8.34
N TRP A 866 -25.65 27.52 9.31
CA TRP A 866 -26.48 28.71 9.15
C TRP A 866 -26.02 29.56 7.97
N SER A 867 -24.71 29.75 7.82
CA SER A 867 -24.14 30.48 6.69
C SER A 867 -24.45 29.81 5.36
N VAL A 868 -24.30 28.49 5.23
CA VAL A 868 -24.62 27.81 3.96
C VAL A 868 -26.11 27.89 3.65
N MET A 869 -26.99 27.73 4.64
CA MET A 869 -28.44 27.81 4.42
C MET A 869 -28.85 29.20 3.92
N VAL A 870 -28.33 30.27 4.53
CA VAL A 870 -28.58 31.65 4.07
C VAL A 870 -28.03 31.87 2.66
N LEU A 871 -26.81 31.39 2.36
CA LEU A 871 -26.21 31.54 1.02
C LEU A 871 -27.03 30.82 -0.05
N VAL A 872 -27.51 29.61 0.22
CA VAL A 872 -28.34 28.82 -0.69
C VAL A 872 -29.68 29.52 -0.94
N GLU A 873 -30.38 29.98 0.11
CA GLU A 873 -31.69 30.62 -0.07
C GLU A 873 -31.63 31.98 -0.74
N GLU A 874 -30.71 32.85 -0.31
CA GLU A 874 -30.58 34.18 -0.91
C GLU A 874 -30.07 34.10 -2.36
N SER A 875 -29.35 33.02 -2.73
CA SER A 875 -28.98 32.78 -4.12
C SER A 875 -30.17 32.52 -5.05
N GLY A 876 -31.31 32.07 -4.51
CA GLY A 876 -32.54 31.88 -5.25
C GLY A 876 -33.11 33.18 -5.84
N SER A 877 -32.62 34.35 -5.39
CA SER A 877 -32.90 35.63 -6.06
C SER A 877 -32.37 35.69 -7.49
N TYR A 878 -31.35 34.89 -7.85
CA TYR A 878 -30.78 34.81 -9.20
C TYR A 878 -31.61 33.93 -10.15
N ASP A 879 -32.46 33.03 -9.65
CA ASP A 879 -33.22 32.08 -10.47
C ASP A 879 -34.14 32.79 -11.48
N GLY A 880 -34.68 33.96 -11.13
CA GLY A 880 -35.46 34.82 -12.03
C GLY A 880 -34.63 35.78 -12.89
N TRP A 881 -33.31 35.90 -12.68
CA TRP A 881 -32.47 36.96 -13.28
C TRP A 881 -32.25 36.79 -14.79
N ASP A 882 -31.75 35.63 -15.23
CA ASP A 882 -31.53 35.34 -16.65
C ASP A 882 -32.86 35.25 -17.44
N PRO A 883 -33.95 34.63 -16.93
CA PRO A 883 -35.28 34.68 -17.55
C PRO A 883 -35.81 36.10 -17.75
N LEU A 884 -35.74 36.94 -16.71
CA LEU A 884 -36.17 38.34 -16.74
C LEU A 884 -35.41 39.15 -17.79
N ARG A 885 -34.09 38.97 -17.83
CA ARG A 885 -33.21 39.62 -18.81
C ARG A 885 -33.56 39.23 -20.25
N ARG A 886 -33.85 37.95 -20.51
CA ARG A 886 -34.27 37.46 -21.84
C ARG A 886 -35.61 38.07 -22.26
N SER A 887 -36.58 38.10 -21.35
CA SER A 887 -37.90 38.72 -21.59
C SER A 887 -37.79 40.20 -21.95
N LEU A 888 -36.93 40.95 -21.25
CA LEU A 888 -36.69 42.37 -21.51
C LEU A 888 -35.95 42.64 -22.83
N LYS A 889 -35.14 41.70 -23.33
CA LYS A 889 -34.48 41.78 -24.66
C LYS A 889 -35.45 41.51 -25.81
N CYS A 890 -36.34 40.53 -25.69
CA CYS A 890 -37.27 40.16 -26.76
C CYS A 890 -38.38 41.18 -27.05
N ARG A 891 -38.70 42.10 -26.11
CA ARG A 891 -39.83 43.05 -26.20
C ARG A 891 -39.43 44.50 -26.53
N GLN A 892 -38.36 44.74 -27.30
CA GLN A 892 -38.00 46.08 -27.76
C GLN A 892 -39.09 46.66 -28.70
N SER A 893 -39.83 47.65 -28.22
CA SER A 893 -40.77 48.45 -29.04
C SER A 893 -40.50 49.95 -28.84
N SER A 894 -40.89 50.78 -29.82
CA SER A 894 -40.68 52.23 -29.82
C SER A 894 -41.51 53.00 -28.77
N THR A 895 -42.49 52.35 -28.12
CA THR A 895 -43.39 52.90 -27.10
C THR A 895 -43.22 52.22 -25.74
N GLU A 896 -41.98 52.15 -25.25
CA GLU A 896 -41.68 51.51 -23.97
C GLU A 896 -41.83 52.46 -22.78
N SER A 897 -42.50 52.01 -21.69
CA SER A 897 -42.67 52.81 -20.48
C SER A 897 -41.32 53.10 -19.81
N PHE A 898 -41.20 54.29 -19.19
CA PHE A 898 -39.98 54.72 -18.50
C PHE A 898 -39.49 53.70 -17.43
N GLY A 899 -40.44 53.04 -16.75
CA GLY A 899 -40.15 51.97 -15.78
C GLY A 899 -39.46 50.76 -16.41
N LYS A 900 -39.97 50.24 -17.54
CA LYS A 900 -39.37 49.08 -18.24
C LYS A 900 -37.97 49.40 -18.79
N ARG A 901 -37.77 50.62 -19.31
CA ARG A 901 -36.46 51.10 -19.77
C ARG A 901 -35.43 51.19 -18.63
N ARG A 902 -35.84 51.69 -17.46
CA ARG A 902 -35.00 51.76 -16.26
C ARG A 902 -34.61 50.36 -15.76
N THR A 903 -35.57 49.43 -15.69
CA THR A 903 -35.32 48.05 -15.24
C THR A 903 -34.38 47.29 -16.17
N ARG A 904 -34.53 47.45 -17.50
CA ARG A 904 -33.60 46.86 -18.48
C ARG A 904 -32.18 47.38 -18.28
N PHE A 905 -32.01 48.70 -18.18
CA PHE A 905 -30.70 49.32 -17.96
C PHE A 905 -30.02 48.81 -16.68
N LEU A 906 -30.78 48.68 -15.58
CA LEU A 906 -30.26 48.15 -14.32
C LEU A 906 -29.85 46.68 -14.43
N ILE A 907 -30.68 45.82 -15.03
CA ILE A 907 -30.38 44.38 -15.17
C ILE A 907 -29.16 44.16 -16.05
N ASP A 908 -29.05 44.83 -17.20
CA ASP A 908 -27.88 44.67 -18.07
C ASP A 908 -26.59 45.18 -17.40
N SER A 909 -26.66 46.30 -16.68
CA SER A 909 -25.50 46.85 -15.95
C SER A 909 -25.08 45.99 -14.75
N LEU A 910 -26.04 45.37 -14.06
CA LEU A 910 -25.80 44.57 -12.86
C LEU A 910 -25.55 43.08 -13.15
N THR A 911 -25.74 42.60 -14.38
CA THR A 911 -25.60 41.17 -14.69
C THR A 911 -24.19 40.63 -14.45
N PHE A 912 -23.15 41.37 -14.85
CA PHE A 912 -21.77 40.98 -14.62
C PHE A 912 -21.42 40.88 -13.12
N PRO A 913 -21.67 41.92 -12.29
CA PRO A 913 -21.40 41.83 -10.85
C PRO A 913 -22.29 40.79 -10.15
N MET A 914 -23.55 40.62 -10.58
CA MET A 914 -24.45 39.59 -10.04
C MET A 914 -23.89 38.17 -10.26
N ARG A 915 -23.37 37.87 -11.46
CA ARG A 915 -22.73 36.58 -11.77
C ARG A 915 -21.44 36.37 -10.98
N LEU A 916 -20.64 37.42 -10.79
CA LEU A 916 -19.42 37.34 -9.97
C LEU A 916 -19.74 37.06 -8.49
N CYS A 917 -20.75 37.75 -7.94
CA CYS A 917 -21.25 37.48 -6.58
C CYS A 917 -21.77 36.06 -6.45
N LEU A 918 -22.50 35.52 -7.44
CA LEU A 918 -22.99 34.14 -7.40
C LEU A 918 -21.85 33.12 -7.38
N ILE A 919 -20.81 33.32 -8.21
CA ILE A 919 -19.61 32.46 -8.20
C ILE A 919 -18.91 32.55 -6.83
N PHE A 920 -18.72 33.75 -6.30
CA PHE A 920 -18.13 33.94 -4.98
C PHE A 920 -18.93 33.25 -3.86
N THR A 921 -20.26 33.38 -3.86
CA THR A 921 -21.18 32.68 -2.96
C THR A 921 -21.05 31.17 -3.05
N SER A 922 -20.90 30.61 -4.26
CA SER A 922 -20.73 29.16 -4.45
C SER A 922 -19.38 28.65 -3.91
N LEU A 923 -18.30 29.40 -4.13
CA LEU A 923 -16.97 29.05 -3.61
C LEU A 923 -16.94 29.12 -2.08
N LEU A 924 -17.58 30.14 -1.50
CA LEU A 924 -17.68 30.29 -0.06
C LEU A 924 -18.55 29.19 0.57
N SER A 925 -19.66 28.81 -0.08
CA SER A 925 -20.50 27.69 0.36
C SER A 925 -19.71 26.37 0.39
N ILE A 926 -18.93 26.06 -0.65
CA ILE A 926 -18.07 24.87 -0.68
C ILE A 926 -17.05 24.90 0.45
N LEU A 927 -16.44 26.07 0.71
CA LEU A 927 -15.47 26.21 1.80
C LEU A 927 -16.13 25.92 3.16
N TRP A 928 -17.36 26.40 3.39
CA TRP A 928 -18.12 26.10 4.60
C TRP A 928 -18.49 24.63 4.75
N ASP A 929 -18.81 23.93 3.66
CA ASP A 929 -19.01 22.47 3.72
C ASP A 929 -17.74 21.75 4.20
N VAL A 930 -16.59 22.07 3.60
CA VAL A 930 -15.31 21.45 3.93
C VAL A 930 -14.93 21.74 5.39
N MET A 931 -15.12 22.97 5.85
CA MET A 931 -14.87 23.35 7.24
C MET A 931 -15.83 22.62 8.19
N PHE A 932 -17.12 22.54 7.86
CA PHE A 932 -18.12 21.87 8.68
C PHE A 932 -17.80 20.37 8.88
N PHE A 933 -17.50 19.64 7.80
CA PHE A 933 -17.13 18.23 7.91
C PHE A 933 -15.83 18.02 8.67
N SER A 934 -14.86 18.94 8.54
CA SER A 934 -13.64 18.93 9.34
C SER A 934 -13.93 19.17 10.83
N THR A 935 -14.79 20.14 11.15
CA THR A 935 -15.21 20.42 12.54
C THR A 935 -15.91 19.23 13.17
N ILE A 936 -16.81 18.55 12.45
CA ILE A 936 -17.52 17.36 12.95
C ILE A 936 -16.62 16.15 13.13
N LEU A 937 -15.60 15.98 12.28
CA LEU A 937 -14.69 14.84 12.39
C LEU A 937 -13.76 14.92 13.59
N PHE A 938 -13.29 16.12 13.94
CA PHE A 938 -12.16 16.29 14.86
C PHE A 938 -12.48 17.03 16.16
N TYR A 939 -13.62 17.73 16.22
CA TYR A 939 -13.98 18.60 17.34
C TYR A 939 -15.39 18.32 17.83
N HIS A 940 -15.67 18.64 19.10
CA HIS A 940 -16.97 18.49 19.76
C HIS A 940 -17.46 17.04 19.93
N THR A 941 -18.35 16.85 20.90
CA THR A 941 -19.03 15.56 21.13
C THR A 941 -20.16 15.35 20.11
N TRP A 942 -20.59 14.10 19.94
CA TRP A 942 -21.72 13.79 19.03
C TRP A 942 -23.01 14.50 19.45
N VAL A 943 -23.25 14.68 20.76
CA VAL A 943 -24.43 15.39 21.30
C VAL A 943 -24.39 16.87 20.93
N GLU A 944 -23.25 17.54 21.11
CA GLU A 944 -23.07 18.95 20.74
C GLU A 944 -23.27 19.18 19.23
N LYS A 945 -22.79 18.24 18.40
CA LYS A 945 -22.97 18.27 16.94
C LYS A 945 -24.44 18.16 16.54
N MET A 946 -25.19 17.26 17.19
CA MET A 946 -26.62 17.08 16.90
C MET A 946 -27.43 18.30 17.34
N ILE A 947 -27.16 18.87 18.51
CA ILE A 947 -27.85 20.07 19.01
C ILE A 947 -27.58 21.28 18.10
N ALA A 948 -26.31 21.53 17.76
CA ALA A 948 -25.94 22.65 16.88
C ALA A 948 -26.56 22.51 15.48
N THR A 949 -26.58 21.29 14.93
CA THR A 949 -27.19 21.02 13.62
C THR A 949 -28.71 21.17 13.65
N GLY A 950 -29.36 20.64 14.68
CA GLY A 950 -30.81 20.76 14.87
C GLY A 950 -31.26 22.21 15.03
N LEU A 951 -30.54 23.01 15.81
CA LEU A 951 -30.84 24.44 15.98
C LEU A 951 -30.64 25.25 14.71
N ALA A 952 -29.60 24.96 13.91
CA ALA A 952 -29.38 25.63 12.64
C ALA A 952 -30.49 25.33 11.62
N VAL A 953 -30.91 24.06 11.52
CA VAL A 953 -32.01 23.63 10.63
C VAL A 953 -33.34 24.22 11.11
N PHE A 954 -33.60 24.23 12.41
CA PHE A 954 -34.81 24.83 12.98
C PHE A 954 -34.87 26.34 12.73
N ALA A 955 -33.76 27.05 12.94
CA ALA A 955 -33.68 28.48 12.64
C ALA A 955 -33.95 28.77 11.15
N TRP A 956 -33.43 27.93 10.24
CA TRP A 956 -33.69 28.05 8.81
C TRP A 956 -35.17 27.81 8.47
N LEU A 957 -35.77 26.73 8.99
CA LEU A 957 -37.19 26.43 8.81
C LEU A 957 -38.07 27.59 9.29
N LEU A 958 -37.77 28.14 10.47
CA LEU A 958 -38.53 29.23 11.05
C LEU A 958 -38.50 30.49 10.17
N VAL A 959 -37.36 30.81 9.57
CA VAL A 959 -37.20 32.02 8.75
C VAL A 959 -37.73 31.85 7.34
N TYR A 960 -37.19 30.86 6.61
CA TYR A 960 -37.40 30.76 5.17
C TYR A 960 -38.69 30.03 4.81
N GLU A 961 -39.06 28.99 5.58
CA GLU A 961 -40.30 28.23 5.35
C GLU A 961 -41.47 28.75 6.19
N GLY A 962 -41.20 29.44 7.31
CA GLY A 962 -42.21 30.03 8.20
C GLY A 962 -42.46 31.52 7.98
N MET A 963 -41.52 32.38 8.40
CA MET A 963 -41.70 33.83 8.41
C MET A 963 -41.80 34.44 7.01
N TYR A 964 -41.00 33.96 6.05
CA TYR A 964 -40.91 34.55 4.71
C TYR A 964 -41.98 34.07 3.73
N THR A 965 -42.70 33.00 4.06
CA THR A 965 -43.84 32.47 3.28
C THR A 965 -45.17 33.15 3.64
N LEU A 966 -45.21 33.96 4.70
CA LEU A 966 -46.42 34.67 5.11
C LEU A 966 -46.87 35.71 4.05
N PRO A 967 -48.17 35.77 3.71
CA PRO A 967 -48.68 36.57 2.59
C PRO A 967 -48.58 38.10 2.79
N ILE A 968 -48.29 38.57 4.01
CA ILE A 968 -48.36 39.99 4.39
C ILE A 968 -47.12 40.78 3.91
N THR A 969 -46.00 40.13 3.56
CA THR A 969 -44.73 40.86 3.28
C THR A 969 -43.94 40.37 2.06
N SER A 970 -44.26 39.22 1.44
CA SER A 970 -43.53 38.67 0.26
C SER A 970 -42.00 38.73 0.39
N LEU A 971 -41.46 38.41 1.57
CA LEU A 971 -40.04 38.57 1.87
C LEU A 971 -39.16 37.54 1.14
N HIS A 972 -39.71 36.39 0.74
CA HIS A 972 -38.94 35.28 0.17
C HIS A 972 -38.20 35.64 -1.15
N PRO A 973 -36.86 35.41 -1.25
CA PRO A 973 -36.04 35.79 -2.42
C PRO A 973 -36.54 35.23 -3.75
N LYS A 974 -36.84 33.91 -3.81
CA LYS A 974 -37.37 33.24 -5.01
C LYS A 974 -38.74 33.78 -5.44
N HIS A 975 -39.63 34.02 -4.48
CA HIS A 975 -40.97 34.54 -4.76
C HIS A 975 -40.93 35.98 -5.30
N GLN A 976 -40.02 36.82 -4.79
CA GLN A 976 -39.81 38.17 -5.33
C GLN A 976 -39.30 38.16 -6.77
N ALA A 977 -38.43 37.21 -7.12
CA ALA A 977 -37.91 37.05 -8.48
C ALA A 977 -39.01 36.60 -9.46
N LEU A 978 -39.87 35.66 -9.04
CA LEU A 978 -41.01 35.19 -9.83
C LEU A 978 -42.07 36.28 -10.04
N LEU A 979 -42.48 36.97 -8.97
CA LEU A 979 -43.44 38.10 -9.05
C LEU A 979 -42.95 39.27 -9.93
N ALA A 980 -41.63 39.44 -10.07
CA ALA A 980 -41.05 40.45 -10.95
C ALA A 980 -41.13 40.03 -12.43
N CYS A 981 -41.04 38.73 -12.72
CA CYS A 981 -41.28 38.19 -14.05
C CYS A 981 -42.76 38.33 -14.43
N ASP A 982 -43.68 37.92 -13.54
CA ASP A 982 -45.12 37.95 -13.79
C ASP A 982 -45.65 39.38 -14.03
N ARG A 983 -45.17 40.38 -13.25
CA ARG A 983 -45.55 41.80 -13.41
C ARG A 983 -45.10 42.45 -14.72
N LEU A 984 -44.19 41.82 -15.46
CA LEU A 984 -43.81 42.27 -16.80
C LEU A 984 -44.58 41.54 -17.91
N GLU A 985 -45.15 40.37 -17.59
CA GLU A 985 -46.02 39.60 -18.48
C GLU A 985 -47.43 40.19 -18.55
N THR A 986 -47.97 40.65 -17.41
CA THR A 986 -49.16 41.54 -17.32
C THR A 986 -48.84 42.97 -17.73
#